data_AF-A0A453ANQ0-F1
#
_entry.id   AF-A0A453ANQ0-F1
#
_cell.length_a   1.000
_cell.length_b   1.000
_cell.length_c   1.000
_cell.angle_alpha   90.00
_cell.angle_beta   90.00
_cell.angle_gamma   90.00
#
_symmetry.space_group_name_H-M   'P 1'
#
loop_
_entity.id
_entity.type
_entity.pdbx_description
1 polymer ?
#
loop_
_entity_poly.entity_id
_entity_poly.type
_entity_poly.pdbx_seq_one_letter_code
_entity_poly.pdbx_strand_id
1 'polypeptide(L)'
;RITKSIDAALQLSKSYGVSGTDFGHVVILFVLIVITKLIDSVLEDCGISSGMTQDQESVYPIEGPQPMDMDVKGVSAVKQNEQREQLRRRNIVMALEVLHIMAADTKIQAFLRLICLNMPDKFSVLSQRLTLIEAHKMALERLLPTSHKIDDLVMYIWRVSNLDYQPNNKRLVGVLGNLRSSNSMLGQLTGAGRAACWIIFDIYMENAMDGRHLGGISAIEIIKEMSKTAQAINEASWQETFKALWISALRLVQRAREPLEGPIPHLDTRLCMLLALIPLAIAAILKEETDACGAEGNKSLPRRLGLVSSLQDLVQYSGLLVPPSSLVNVANAAASKAAIFRANCKVVGGNPSMIGQSDSSTKAVGNMLHLIVEACISRNLIDTTAYLWPGYVVLPGHSKDTSLPQESPWVNFMQGAPLSDPLKNALIATPASSVAELDKLYHIALNGSEQEKSAAAKIVCGASLVRGWNIQEHVVRMVVKLLSPPLPSDSSLQGSMSHYLSQKSTLNAILLGVSYVDAVHIFSLYGMVPDVAAALMPLCEAFGSMPPPSNHRSTIVDETSVYSVFSCAFLCLLRLWKFYKPPQEYCLAGRGGSVRLELTLDYLVLMHNSRIEFPNSSATSTNSGSSTGSFDEVPTQPIYIDSFPKLRAWYIQNQACIASTLSGLGNTNPVHQVANKILSMICRKMTKSGVVSGNLSSASSSSVSGSSLSTSDDSYQRPTLPAWEFLEAVPYVLEAVLTACYHGRISSRDMTTSLRDLVDFLPASLAAIVSYFSAEITRGIWKAVPMNGTEWPSPGAALHSIEDEVKEILASAGVQIHSCYPRGVPPMLPLPMAALVSLTITFKLDRSLDYIHGIIGQALENCAGGSSWPSMPIIGALWTQKVRRWHDFIVLSCIRSPFGRDKDAVAQLIQSCFSSFLRSSPSSGSDITASRGVGALMGESITGHQGLHFPMAPGFIYLRTCRTFHDTYFVSEMILRQVIDCSHKLANGWSSNGPPHLKSGRPPLSGAASMASQVAMLGAGLLCVAGGPLLVQVLYEETLPTLLLSAQEQMLEDPGPVASTLQGYAMANMLFFCGSLLWGSEKTSPIMKLSFLSRRPRVVGTHMDFIAGVLDGHILLGCDPGTWKAYVSCFVFLVVKFVPTWLRDIKLDTLKKIAVGLRSWHEHDLALSLLERGGPKTISAVVETLLQ
;
A
#
# COMPACT_ATOMS: atom_id res chain seq x y z
N ARG A 1 -0.03 29.41 46.24
CA ARG A 1 -0.84 30.57 46.70
C ARG A 1 -0.76 31.73 45.70
N ILE A 2 0.45 32.18 45.32
CA ILE A 2 0.65 33.26 44.33
C ILE A 2 0.01 32.95 42.97
N THR A 3 0.21 31.75 42.42
CA THR A 3 -0.41 31.31 41.14
C THR A 3 -1.92 31.40 41.14
N LYS A 4 -2.58 30.88 42.18
CA LYS A 4 -4.04 30.96 42.34
C LYS A 4 -4.52 32.41 42.49
N SER A 5 -3.72 33.28 43.11
CA SER A 5 -4.04 34.71 43.24
C SER A 5 -3.95 35.44 41.90
N ILE A 6 -2.95 35.14 41.08
CA ILE A 6 -2.78 35.72 39.75
C ILE A 6 -3.90 35.24 38.81
N ASP A 7 -4.19 33.94 38.84
CA ASP A 7 -5.28 33.35 38.06
C ASP A 7 -6.64 33.97 38.44
N ALA A 8 -6.90 34.16 39.73
CA ALA A 8 -8.12 34.80 40.22
C ALA A 8 -8.20 36.30 39.86
N ALA A 9 -7.10 37.05 39.96
CA ALA A 9 -7.07 38.49 39.69
C ALA A 9 -7.23 38.81 38.20
N LEU A 10 -6.66 37.98 37.32
CA LEU A 10 -6.69 38.18 35.86
C LEU A 10 -7.71 37.29 35.15
N GLN A 11 -8.45 36.45 35.91
CA GLN A 11 -9.41 35.48 35.40
C GLN A 11 -8.85 34.62 34.26
N LEU A 12 -7.58 34.16 34.36
CA LEU A 12 -6.89 33.48 33.24
C LEU A 12 -7.58 32.18 32.84
N SER A 13 -7.97 31.37 33.83
CA SER A 13 -8.70 30.11 33.64
C SER A 13 -10.08 30.30 33.01
N LYS A 14 -10.82 31.36 33.38
CA LYS A 14 -12.15 31.70 32.83
C LYS A 14 -12.04 32.25 31.39
N SER A 15 -11.09 33.15 31.16
CA SER A 15 -10.87 33.80 29.86
C SER A 15 -10.32 32.87 28.77
N TYR A 16 -9.47 31.92 29.15
CA TYR A 16 -8.90 30.95 28.22
C TYR A 16 -9.53 29.54 28.33
N GLY A 17 -10.51 29.33 29.21
CA GLY A 17 -11.27 28.07 29.30
C GLY A 17 -10.42 26.85 29.72
N VAL A 18 -9.39 27.05 30.55
CA VAL A 18 -8.47 25.99 30.99
C VAL A 18 -8.84 25.56 32.41
N SER A 19 -9.28 24.31 32.59
CA SER A 19 -9.58 23.73 33.91
C SER A 19 -8.31 23.10 34.51
N GLY A 20 -7.88 23.58 35.68
CA GLY A 20 -6.69 23.09 36.39
C GLY A 20 -5.38 23.72 35.93
N THR A 21 -5.07 24.94 36.39
CA THR A 21 -3.89 25.71 36.00
C THR A 21 -2.66 25.39 36.87
N ASP A 22 -1.71 24.62 36.33
CA ASP A 22 -0.37 24.45 36.94
C ASP A 22 0.47 25.74 36.79
N PHE A 23 1.56 25.86 37.57
CA PHE A 23 2.43 27.05 37.58
C PHE A 23 2.85 27.51 36.17
N GLY A 24 3.33 26.59 35.32
CA GLY A 24 3.73 26.97 33.96
C GLY A 24 2.58 27.45 33.09
N HIS A 25 1.37 26.91 33.25
CA HIS A 25 0.19 27.36 32.51
C HIS A 25 -0.16 28.80 32.88
N VAL A 26 -0.10 29.14 34.17
CA VAL A 26 -0.34 30.52 34.66
C VAL A 26 0.68 31.50 34.07
N VAL A 27 1.97 31.13 34.02
CA VAL A 27 3.03 32.00 33.50
C VAL A 27 2.84 32.29 32.01
N ILE A 28 2.58 31.27 31.18
CA ILE A 28 2.42 31.51 29.74
C ILE A 28 1.13 32.27 29.41
N LEU A 29 0.04 32.00 30.13
CA LEU A 29 -1.23 32.72 29.95
C LEU A 29 -1.10 34.17 30.41
N PHE A 30 -0.34 34.42 31.48
CA PHE A 30 -0.02 35.78 31.91
C PHE A 30 0.73 36.55 30.81
N VAL A 31 1.79 35.96 30.23
CA VAL A 31 2.55 36.59 29.13
C VAL A 31 1.65 36.85 27.92
N LEU A 32 0.78 35.89 27.56
CA LEU A 32 -0.18 36.04 26.47
C LEU A 32 -1.16 37.19 26.71
N ILE A 33 -1.72 37.31 27.92
CA ILE A 33 -2.63 38.41 28.27
C ILE A 33 -1.93 39.74 28.20
N VAL A 34 -0.72 39.86 28.76
CA VAL A 34 0.02 41.13 28.76
C VAL A 34 0.25 41.60 27.33
N ILE A 35 0.71 40.71 26.44
CA ILE A 35 0.91 41.03 25.02
C ILE A 35 -0.42 41.41 24.34
N THR A 36 -1.47 40.62 24.58
CA THR A 36 -2.80 40.85 23.97
C THR A 36 -3.41 42.18 24.41
N LYS A 37 -3.35 42.50 25.71
CA LYS A 37 -3.88 43.75 26.27
C LYS A 37 -3.07 44.96 25.83
N LEU A 38 -1.75 44.86 25.74
CA LEU A 38 -0.93 45.94 25.19
C LEU A 38 -1.27 46.22 23.72
N ILE A 39 -1.53 45.18 22.92
CA ILE A 39 -1.99 45.34 21.54
C ILE A 39 -3.39 45.98 21.49
N ASP A 40 -4.33 45.49 22.30
CA ASP A 40 -5.69 46.03 22.36
C ASP A 40 -5.67 47.51 22.77
N SER A 41 -4.87 47.90 23.78
CA SER A 41 -4.70 49.30 24.18
C SER A 41 -4.10 50.18 23.09
N VAL A 42 -3.13 49.68 22.32
CA VAL A 42 -2.59 50.41 21.16
C VAL A 42 -3.65 50.61 20.08
N LEU A 43 -4.47 49.60 19.79
CA LEU A 43 -5.54 49.69 18.80
C LEU A 43 -6.66 50.66 19.26
N GLU A 44 -7.06 50.58 20.54
CA GLU A 44 -8.06 51.45 21.17
C GLU A 44 -7.62 52.93 21.18
N ASP A 45 -6.37 53.20 21.58
CA ASP A 45 -5.81 54.56 21.60
C ASP A 45 -5.67 55.16 20.17
N CYS A 46 -5.62 54.30 19.14
CA CYS A 46 -5.67 54.68 17.73
C CYS A 46 -7.09 54.81 17.16
N GLY A 47 -8.14 54.58 17.96
CA GLY A 47 -9.54 54.65 17.52
C GLY A 47 -9.98 53.48 16.63
N ILE A 48 -9.23 52.38 16.64
CA ILE A 48 -9.51 51.17 15.87
C ILE A 48 -10.35 50.25 16.77
N SER A 49 -11.66 50.15 16.50
CA SER A 49 -12.53 49.25 17.25
C SER A 49 -12.16 47.80 16.93
N SER A 50 -11.46 47.16 17.86
CA SER A 50 -11.31 45.70 17.87
C SER A 50 -12.67 45.13 18.28
N GLY A 51 -13.51 44.75 17.32
CA GLY A 51 -14.80 44.07 17.57
C GLY A 51 -14.66 42.67 18.20
N MET A 52 -13.55 42.41 18.92
CA MET A 52 -13.14 41.14 19.51
C MET A 52 -13.27 41.12 21.04
N THR A 53 -13.90 42.13 21.64
CA THR A 53 -14.32 42.13 23.05
C THR A 53 -15.53 41.21 23.25
N GLN A 54 -15.32 39.90 23.12
CA GLN A 54 -16.29 38.90 23.59
C GLN A 54 -16.12 38.71 25.11
N ASP A 55 -17.18 39.05 25.85
CA ASP A 55 -17.58 38.49 27.15
C ASP A 55 -16.51 38.40 28.26
N GLN A 56 -15.64 39.40 28.39
CA GLN A 56 -15.02 39.69 29.68
C GLN A 56 -15.79 40.84 30.32
N GLU A 57 -16.60 40.52 31.33
CA GLU A 57 -16.99 41.49 32.36
C GLU A 57 -15.72 42.19 32.83
N SER A 58 -15.57 43.45 32.41
CA SER A 58 -14.48 44.30 32.85
C SER A 58 -14.56 44.39 34.38
N VAL A 59 -13.57 43.83 35.08
CA VAL A 59 -13.42 43.94 36.55
C VAL A 59 -13.18 45.39 37.01
N TYR A 60 -13.08 46.33 36.07
CA TYR A 60 -13.34 47.74 36.34
C TYR A 60 -14.45 48.20 35.40
N PRO A 61 -15.62 48.63 35.92
CA PRO A 61 -16.52 49.41 35.10
C PRO A 61 -15.78 50.71 34.81
N ILE A 62 -15.29 50.87 33.58
CA ILE A 62 -15.22 52.21 33.03
C ILE A 62 -16.69 52.57 32.83
N GLU A 63 -17.28 53.19 33.85
CA GLU A 63 -18.45 54.03 33.65
C GLU A 63 -18.18 54.81 32.36
N GLY A 64 -19.10 54.69 31.40
CA GLY A 64 -19.05 55.50 30.18
C GLY A 64 -18.77 56.95 30.54
N PRO A 65 -18.25 57.78 29.62
CA PRO A 65 -17.81 59.13 29.95
C PRO A 65 -18.99 59.94 30.50
N GLN A 66 -19.20 59.90 31.80
CA GLN A 66 -19.93 60.93 32.51
C GLN A 66 -18.94 62.08 32.62
N PRO A 67 -19.26 63.24 32.05
CA PRO A 67 -18.47 64.43 32.32
C PRO A 67 -18.68 64.74 33.81
N MET A 68 -17.73 64.31 34.65
CA MET A 68 -17.67 64.80 36.01
C MET A 68 -17.16 66.24 35.91
N ASP A 69 -18.09 67.19 35.92
CA ASP A 69 -17.83 68.63 36.00
C ASP A 69 -17.10 68.93 37.31
N MET A 70 -15.77 68.85 37.26
CA MET A 70 -14.89 69.47 38.24
C MET A 70 -14.67 70.90 37.77
N ASP A 71 -15.44 71.81 38.36
CA ASP A 71 -15.40 73.25 38.14
C ASP A 71 -14.05 73.82 38.61
N VAL A 72 -13.02 73.66 37.78
CA VAL A 72 -11.71 74.30 37.95
C VAL A 72 -11.61 75.40 36.90
N LYS A 73 -11.89 76.62 37.35
CA LYS A 73 -11.65 77.88 36.65
C LYS A 73 -10.31 77.86 35.90
N GLY A 74 -10.37 78.04 34.58
CA GLY A 74 -9.36 78.80 33.84
C GLY A 74 -8.19 78.04 33.19
N VAL A 75 -8.36 76.78 32.77
CA VAL A 75 -7.49 76.18 31.75
C VAL A 75 -8.37 75.83 30.54
N SER A 76 -8.07 76.36 29.36
CA SER A 76 -8.86 76.09 28.15
C SER A 76 -8.99 74.58 27.92
N ALA A 77 -10.22 74.10 27.69
CA ALA A 77 -10.49 72.69 27.36
C ALA A 77 -9.62 72.16 26.21
N VAL A 78 -9.13 73.06 25.34
CA VAL A 78 -8.17 72.81 24.26
C VAL A 78 -6.79 72.36 24.81
N LYS A 79 -6.25 73.03 25.84
CA LYS A 79 -4.95 72.65 26.45
C LYS A 79 -5.03 71.32 27.19
N GLN A 80 -6.15 71.02 27.84
CA GLN A 80 -6.35 69.72 28.49
C GLN A 80 -6.53 68.58 27.47
N ASN A 81 -7.23 68.83 26.35
CA ASN A 81 -7.33 67.86 25.26
C ASN A 81 -5.99 67.64 24.54
N GLU A 82 -5.22 68.70 24.28
CA GLU A 82 -3.85 68.57 23.74
C GLU A 82 -2.93 67.79 24.68
N GLN A 83 -3.00 68.04 25.99
CA GLN A 83 -2.23 67.26 26.98
C GLN A 83 -2.68 65.80 27.05
N ARG A 84 -3.99 65.52 27.00
CA ARG A 84 -4.52 64.14 26.94
C ARG A 84 -4.10 63.43 25.66
N GLU A 85 -4.09 64.13 24.53
CA GLU A 85 -3.66 63.57 23.24
C GLU A 85 -2.14 63.34 23.19
N GLN A 86 -1.34 64.24 23.76
CA GLN A 86 0.10 64.03 23.95
C GLN A 86 0.40 62.85 24.87
N LEU A 87 -0.38 62.67 25.96
CA LEU A 87 -0.26 61.52 26.85
C LEU A 87 -0.66 60.22 26.14
N ARG A 88 -1.75 60.20 25.37
CA ARG A 88 -2.16 59.05 24.54
C ARG A 88 -1.06 58.67 23.54
N ARG A 89 -0.53 59.63 22.80
CA ARG A 89 0.59 59.38 21.86
C ARG A 89 1.82 58.82 22.57
N ARG A 90 2.18 59.35 23.75
CA ARG A 90 3.30 58.84 24.53
C ARG A 90 3.08 57.43 25.08
N ASN A 91 1.85 57.11 25.47
CA ASN A 91 1.45 55.78 25.93
C ASN A 91 1.52 54.74 24.79
N ILE A 92 1.02 55.08 23.59
CA ILE A 92 1.13 54.22 22.40
C ILE A 92 2.59 53.88 22.10
N VAL A 93 3.47 54.89 22.09
CA VAL A 93 4.91 54.68 21.83
C VAL A 93 5.53 53.76 22.89
N MET A 94 5.24 54.02 24.17
CA MET A 94 5.77 53.21 25.28
C MET A 94 5.25 51.76 25.23
N ALA A 95 3.97 51.56 24.89
CA ALA A 95 3.37 50.23 24.74
C ALA A 95 4.01 49.46 23.58
N LEU A 96 4.25 50.11 22.44
CA LEU A 96 4.94 49.51 21.30
C LEU A 96 6.41 49.18 21.62
N GLU A 97 7.10 50.01 22.39
CA GLU A 97 8.47 49.72 22.85
C GLU A 97 8.53 48.51 23.79
N VAL A 98 7.60 48.43 24.75
CA VAL A 98 7.48 47.28 25.66
C VAL A 98 7.14 46.02 24.87
N LEU A 99 6.20 46.09 23.92
CA LEU A 99 5.88 44.98 23.03
C LEU A 99 7.09 44.52 22.21
N HIS A 100 7.87 45.46 21.66
CA HIS A 100 9.08 45.14 20.91
C HIS A 100 10.13 44.44 21.78
N ILE A 101 10.38 44.95 22.99
CA ILE A 101 11.32 44.34 23.96
C ILE A 101 10.84 42.94 24.35
N MET A 102 9.54 42.78 24.64
CA MET A 102 8.96 41.48 24.99
C MET A 102 9.04 40.49 23.83
N ALA A 103 8.75 40.92 22.60
CA ALA A 103 8.80 40.06 21.43
C ALA A 103 10.23 39.70 21.00
N ALA A 104 11.23 40.54 21.31
CA ALA A 104 12.64 40.26 21.06
C ALA A 104 13.26 39.28 22.07
N ASP A 105 12.67 39.13 23.26
CA ASP A 105 13.18 38.23 24.30
C ASP A 105 13.01 36.74 23.92
N THR A 106 14.09 35.97 24.07
CA THR A 106 14.13 34.57 23.63
C THR A 106 13.26 33.64 24.49
N LYS A 107 13.05 33.96 25.77
CA LYS A 107 12.17 33.19 26.68
C LYS A 107 10.70 33.47 26.37
N ILE A 108 10.35 34.74 26.13
CA ILE A 108 8.99 35.11 25.71
C ILE A 108 8.67 34.51 24.34
N GLN A 109 9.62 34.53 23.39
CA GLN A 109 9.46 33.80 22.13
C GLN A 109 9.22 32.30 22.35
N ALA A 110 9.94 31.66 23.28
CA ALA A 110 9.71 30.25 23.62
C ALA A 110 8.32 30.01 24.25
N PHE A 111 7.84 30.90 25.12
CA PHE A 111 6.49 30.81 25.67
C PHE A 111 5.41 31.00 24.61
N LEU A 112 5.58 31.96 23.70
CA LEU A 112 4.68 32.15 22.56
C LEU A 112 4.69 30.93 21.63
N ARG A 113 5.85 30.27 21.43
CA ARG A 113 5.96 29.05 20.61
C ARG A 113 5.20 27.91 21.29
N LEU A 114 5.33 27.78 22.61
CA LEU A 114 4.64 26.77 23.39
C LEU A 114 3.11 26.94 23.31
N ILE A 115 2.62 28.19 23.34
CA ILE A 115 1.21 28.53 23.13
C ILE A 115 0.80 28.18 21.68
N CYS A 116 1.57 28.58 20.67
CA CYS A 116 1.30 28.29 19.27
C CYS A 116 1.19 26.77 19.00
N LEU A 117 2.06 25.95 19.61
CA LEU A 117 2.11 24.51 19.38
C LEU A 117 1.04 23.72 20.13
N ASN A 118 0.66 24.15 21.34
CA ASN A 118 -0.18 23.38 22.26
C ASN A 118 -1.58 23.97 22.49
N MET A 119 -1.77 25.26 22.19
CA MET A 119 -3.03 26.00 22.32
C MET A 119 -3.29 26.89 21.09
N PRO A 120 -3.42 26.31 19.87
CA PRO A 120 -3.52 27.06 18.63
C PRO A 120 -4.73 28.00 18.59
N ASP A 121 -5.86 27.60 19.20
CA ASP A 121 -7.08 28.43 19.28
C ASP A 121 -6.87 29.71 20.09
N LYS A 122 -5.90 29.71 21.03
CA LYS A 122 -5.57 30.89 21.84
C LYS A 122 -4.53 31.76 21.15
N PHE A 123 -3.66 31.13 20.35
CA PHE A 123 -2.70 31.84 19.52
C PHE A 123 -3.36 32.52 18.31
N SER A 124 -4.38 31.91 17.70
CA SER A 124 -5.11 32.50 16.55
C SER A 124 -5.74 33.86 16.89
N VAL A 125 -6.20 34.01 18.13
CA VAL A 125 -6.73 35.26 18.71
C VAL A 125 -5.67 36.37 18.80
N LEU A 126 -4.40 36.00 19.04
CA LEU A 126 -3.26 36.91 18.95
C LEU A 126 -2.88 37.19 17.48
N SER A 127 -2.88 36.16 16.62
CA SER A 127 -2.60 36.32 15.18
C SER A 127 -3.59 37.27 14.50
N GLN A 128 -4.88 37.19 14.82
CA GLN A 128 -5.91 38.11 14.31
C GLN A 128 -5.60 39.57 14.69
N ARG A 129 -5.19 39.82 15.94
CA ARG A 129 -4.78 41.16 16.39
C ARG A 129 -3.52 41.67 15.69
N LEU A 130 -2.56 40.79 15.41
CA LEU A 130 -1.37 41.14 14.64
C LEU A 130 -1.70 41.48 13.19
N THR A 131 -2.64 40.76 12.56
CA THR A 131 -3.13 41.12 11.22
C THR A 131 -3.84 42.46 11.20
N LEU A 132 -4.53 42.84 12.30
CA LEU A 132 -5.12 44.18 12.44
C LEU A 132 -4.06 45.27 12.57
N ILE A 133 -2.98 45.03 13.32
CA ILE A 133 -1.83 45.96 13.38
C ILE A 133 -1.21 46.12 11.98
N GLU A 134 -1.04 45.03 11.24
CA GLU A 134 -0.46 45.02 9.90
C GLU A 134 -1.35 45.76 8.89
N ALA A 135 -2.67 45.57 8.96
CA ALA A 135 -3.65 46.28 8.12
C ALA A 135 -3.68 47.80 8.38
N HIS A 136 -3.42 48.22 9.63
CA HIS A 136 -3.42 49.63 10.04
C HIS A 136 -2.00 50.22 10.16
N LYS A 137 -0.98 49.51 9.66
CA LYS A 137 0.44 49.89 9.71
C LYS A 137 0.69 51.33 9.27
N MET A 138 0.13 51.74 8.12
CA MET A 138 0.30 53.09 7.57
C MET A 138 -0.30 54.19 8.46
N ALA A 139 -1.32 53.90 9.25
CA ALA A 139 -1.90 54.83 10.21
C ALA A 139 -1.04 54.94 11.48
N LEU A 140 -0.48 53.81 11.93
CA LEU A 140 0.41 53.72 13.08
C LEU A 140 1.78 54.36 12.81
N GLU A 141 2.30 54.22 11.58
CA GLU A 141 3.54 54.84 11.11
C GLU A 141 3.44 56.36 10.95
N ARG A 142 2.25 56.90 10.64
CA ARG A 142 2.04 58.36 10.60
C ARG A 142 2.09 59.01 11.99
N LEU A 143 1.88 58.23 13.04
CA LEU A 143 1.88 58.68 14.44
C LEU A 143 3.25 58.51 15.12
N LEU A 144 4.20 57.77 14.53
CA LEU A 144 5.50 57.42 15.11
C LEU A 144 6.70 57.81 14.21
N PRO A 145 7.80 58.38 14.74
CA PRO A 145 9.04 58.62 13.98
C PRO A 145 9.92 57.38 13.70
N THR A 146 9.56 56.19 14.21
CA THR A 146 10.42 54.97 14.19
C THR A 146 9.71 53.78 13.53
N SER A 147 9.63 53.79 12.19
CA SER A 147 8.92 52.79 11.37
C SER A 147 9.48 51.35 11.46
N HIS A 148 10.74 51.15 11.84
CA HIS A 148 11.38 49.82 11.84
C HIS A 148 10.93 48.89 12.98
N LYS A 149 10.44 49.43 14.11
CA LYS A 149 10.13 48.62 15.30
C LYS A 149 8.85 47.78 15.17
N ILE A 150 7.88 48.21 14.36
CA ILE A 150 6.61 47.50 14.12
C ILE A 150 6.84 46.31 13.21
N ASP A 151 7.63 46.49 12.13
CA ASP A 151 8.02 45.39 11.25
C ASP A 151 8.84 44.33 12.00
N ASP A 152 9.76 44.76 12.86
CA ASP A 152 10.50 43.84 13.72
C ASP A 152 9.58 43.11 14.71
N LEU A 153 8.62 43.79 15.34
CA LEU A 153 7.64 43.20 16.27
C LEU A 153 6.80 42.12 15.58
N VAL A 154 6.22 42.46 14.43
CA VAL A 154 5.41 41.58 13.58
C VAL A 154 6.26 40.40 13.13
N MET A 155 7.49 40.64 12.68
CA MET A 155 8.44 39.60 12.28
C MET A 155 8.82 38.69 13.45
N TYR A 156 9.10 39.22 14.65
CA TYR A 156 9.46 38.41 15.81
C TYR A 156 8.32 37.49 16.25
N ILE A 157 7.06 37.97 16.22
CA ILE A 157 5.92 37.15 16.61
C ILE A 157 5.53 36.18 15.48
N TRP A 158 5.61 36.57 14.21
CA TRP A 158 5.40 35.63 13.09
C TRP A 158 6.51 34.57 13.00
N ARG A 159 7.74 34.88 13.41
CA ARG A 159 8.84 33.91 13.52
C ARG A 159 8.51 32.80 14.51
N VAL A 160 7.70 33.06 15.53
CA VAL A 160 7.20 32.05 16.48
C VAL A 160 6.18 31.13 15.80
N SER A 161 5.33 31.69 14.92
CA SER A 161 4.34 30.96 14.12
C SER A 161 4.95 30.09 13.03
N ASN A 162 6.20 30.36 12.62
CA ASN A 162 6.91 29.50 11.68
C ASN A 162 7.17 28.13 12.33
N LEU A 163 6.38 27.15 11.88
CA LEU A 163 6.47 25.73 12.25
C LEU A 163 7.87 25.12 12.03
N ASP A 164 8.72 25.80 11.26
CA ASP A 164 10.10 25.47 10.93
C ASP A 164 11.14 25.83 12.01
N TYR A 165 10.73 26.14 13.26
CA TYR A 165 11.70 26.22 14.36
C TYR A 165 12.45 24.88 14.50
N GLN A 166 13.68 24.84 13.99
CA GLN A 166 14.55 23.68 14.01
C GLN A 166 15.43 23.73 15.27
N PRO A 167 15.53 22.62 16.05
CA PRO A 167 16.46 22.56 17.16
C PRO A 167 17.88 22.81 16.64
N ASN A 168 18.58 23.78 17.22
CA ASN A 168 19.87 24.26 16.75
C ASN A 168 21.01 23.31 17.19
N ASN A 169 20.90 22.01 16.90
CA ASN A 169 21.89 21.03 17.36
C ASN A 169 23.17 21.11 16.51
N LYS A 170 24.04 22.10 16.76
CA LYS A 170 25.30 22.35 16.03
C LYS A 170 26.24 21.13 15.91
N ARG A 171 26.08 20.09 16.75
CA ARG A 171 26.87 18.84 16.66
C ARG A 171 26.26 17.81 15.72
N LEU A 172 24.96 17.52 15.82
CA LEU A 172 24.25 16.67 14.85
C LEU A 172 24.16 17.37 13.48
N VAL A 173 23.90 18.68 13.47
CA VAL A 173 23.91 19.59 12.30
C VAL A 173 25.33 19.86 11.80
N GLY A 174 26.40 19.57 12.53
CA GLY A 174 27.75 19.57 11.95
C GLY A 174 27.96 18.41 10.96
N VAL A 175 27.36 17.26 11.28
CA VAL A 175 27.42 16.01 10.48
C VAL A 175 26.30 15.96 9.43
N LEU A 176 25.08 16.39 9.79
CA LEU A 176 23.89 16.47 8.93
C LEU A 176 23.73 17.81 8.21
N GLY A 177 24.17 18.94 8.78
CA GLY A 177 24.05 20.27 8.16
C GLY A 177 25.07 20.55 7.06
N ASN A 178 26.13 19.75 6.96
CA ASN A 178 26.94 19.66 5.76
C ASN A 178 26.25 18.88 4.61
N LEU A 179 25.03 18.34 4.78
CA LEU A 179 24.13 18.07 3.64
C LEU A 179 23.55 19.37 3.05
N ARG A 180 23.45 20.45 3.84
CA ARG A 180 22.57 21.60 3.59
C ARG A 180 23.27 22.82 2.97
N SER A 181 24.57 23.05 3.22
CA SER A 181 25.27 24.26 2.73
C SER A 181 25.79 24.17 1.30
N SER A 182 25.43 23.11 0.58
CA SER A 182 25.84 22.81 -0.79
C SER A 182 24.69 23.08 -1.77
N ASN A 183 24.16 24.32 -1.77
CA ASN A 183 23.27 24.80 -2.84
C ASN A 183 23.97 24.90 -4.21
N SER A 184 25.20 24.38 -4.35
CA SER A 184 25.96 24.30 -5.59
C SER A 184 26.60 22.93 -5.87
N MET A 185 26.61 21.97 -4.94
CA MET A 185 27.20 20.63 -5.16
C MET A 185 26.21 19.47 -4.98
N LEU A 186 24.92 19.74 -4.67
CA LEU A 186 23.85 18.75 -4.92
C LEU A 186 23.53 18.63 -6.43
N GLY A 187 23.88 19.66 -7.22
CA GLY A 187 23.82 19.65 -8.68
C GLY A 187 24.93 18.84 -9.37
N GLN A 188 25.94 18.36 -8.63
CA GLN A 188 27.03 17.52 -9.17
C GLN A 188 26.92 16.03 -8.79
N LEU A 189 25.93 15.64 -7.98
CA LEU A 189 25.56 14.24 -7.75
C LEU A 189 24.41 13.82 -8.67
N THR A 190 24.53 14.08 -9.97
CA THR A 190 23.56 13.73 -11.01
C THR A 190 23.50 12.24 -11.37
N GLY A 191 24.19 11.34 -10.67
CA GLY A 191 24.35 9.95 -11.13
C GLY A 191 23.55 8.86 -10.40
N ALA A 192 23.59 8.80 -9.07
CA ALA A 192 23.10 7.61 -8.33
C ALA A 192 22.67 7.86 -6.87
N GLY A 193 23.33 8.77 -6.14
CA GLY A 193 23.07 9.01 -4.71
C GLY A 193 21.69 9.61 -4.40
N ARG A 194 21.10 10.38 -5.32
CA ARG A 194 19.76 10.95 -5.17
C ARG A 194 18.63 9.98 -5.54
N ALA A 195 18.92 8.94 -6.32
CA ALA A 195 17.93 7.91 -6.65
C ALA A 195 17.71 6.93 -5.49
N ALA A 196 18.74 6.72 -4.66
CA ALA A 196 18.71 5.79 -3.54
C ALA A 196 17.78 6.22 -2.39
N CYS A 197 17.55 7.53 -2.17
CA CYS A 197 16.63 8.02 -1.14
C CYS A 197 15.13 7.87 -1.47
N TRP A 198 14.82 7.31 -2.64
CA TRP A 198 13.45 7.02 -3.10
C TRP A 198 13.18 5.52 -3.27
N ILE A 199 14.10 4.65 -2.82
CA ILE A 199 14.02 3.18 -2.97
C ILE A 199 12.72 2.57 -2.43
N ILE A 200 12.11 3.22 -1.44
CA ILE A 200 10.83 2.81 -0.85
C ILE A 200 9.69 2.73 -1.87
N PHE A 201 9.68 3.61 -2.90
CA PHE A 201 8.68 3.55 -3.97
C PHE A 201 8.87 2.30 -4.83
N ASP A 202 10.10 2.02 -5.27
CA ASP A 202 10.44 0.83 -6.04
C ASP A 202 10.11 -0.46 -5.26
N ILE A 203 10.51 -0.55 -3.98
CA ILE A 203 10.24 -1.70 -3.12
C ILE A 203 8.74 -1.93 -2.95
N TYR A 204 7.98 -0.88 -2.64
CA TYR A 204 6.54 -0.99 -2.43
C TYR A 204 5.81 -1.40 -3.72
N MET A 205 6.08 -0.71 -4.83
CA MET A 205 5.41 -0.97 -6.09
C MET A 205 5.68 -2.39 -6.61
N GLU A 206 6.92 -2.87 -6.54
CA GLU A 206 7.26 -4.25 -6.95
C GLU A 206 6.64 -5.30 -6.03
N ASN A 207 6.59 -5.04 -4.72
CA ASN A 207 5.90 -5.90 -3.77
C ASN A 207 4.38 -5.91 -3.97
N ALA A 208 3.79 -4.77 -4.35
CA ALA A 208 2.37 -4.66 -4.64
C ALA A 208 1.97 -5.52 -5.83
N MET A 209 2.86 -5.75 -6.81
CA MET A 209 2.63 -6.64 -7.96
C MET A 209 2.70 -8.14 -7.62
N ASP A 210 2.80 -8.50 -6.34
CA ASP A 210 2.76 -9.89 -5.93
C ASP A 210 1.31 -10.39 -5.86
N GLY A 211 0.77 -10.91 -6.97
CA GLY A 211 -0.63 -11.35 -7.06
C GLY A 211 -1.04 -12.51 -6.15
N ARG A 212 -0.07 -13.09 -5.41
CA ARG A 212 -0.33 -14.01 -4.29
C ARG A 212 -0.84 -13.28 -3.05
N HIS A 213 -0.74 -11.95 -3.00
CA HIS A 213 -1.09 -11.11 -1.86
C HIS A 213 -2.08 -10.03 -2.30
N LEU A 214 -3.32 -10.19 -1.87
CA LEU A 214 -4.40 -9.25 -2.14
C LEU A 214 -4.60 -8.36 -0.91
N GLY A 215 -3.98 -7.19 -0.91
CA GLY A 215 -4.14 -6.20 0.15
C GLY A 215 -5.59 -5.70 0.23
N GLY A 216 -6.08 -5.50 1.46
CA GLY A 216 -7.38 -4.90 1.73
C GLY A 216 -7.35 -3.36 1.75
N ILE A 217 -6.19 -2.74 1.91
CA ILE A 217 -6.00 -1.28 1.91
C ILE A 217 -5.71 -0.81 0.49
N SER A 218 -6.24 0.35 0.11
CA SER A 218 -6.03 0.91 -1.21
C SER A 218 -4.57 1.33 -1.41
N ALA A 219 -3.98 0.96 -2.56
CA ALA A 219 -2.64 1.40 -2.93
C ALA A 219 -2.57 2.92 -3.11
N ILE A 220 -3.70 3.58 -3.46
CA ILE A 220 -3.81 5.04 -3.58
C ILE A 220 -3.48 5.69 -2.24
N GLU A 221 -4.07 5.19 -1.16
CA GLU A 221 -3.87 5.72 0.19
C GLU A 221 -2.45 5.46 0.69
N ILE A 222 -1.90 4.27 0.44
CA ILE A 222 -0.53 3.93 0.83
C ILE A 222 0.49 4.81 0.08
N ILE A 223 0.33 4.98 -1.24
CA ILE A 223 1.23 5.83 -2.04
C ILE A 223 1.12 7.30 -1.61
N LYS A 224 -0.08 7.78 -1.29
CA LYS A 224 -0.31 9.12 -0.76
C LYS A 224 0.49 9.36 0.53
N GLU A 225 0.28 8.52 1.54
CA GLU A 225 0.95 8.66 2.86
C GLU A 225 2.46 8.44 2.75
N MET A 226 2.90 7.46 1.94
CA MET A 226 4.31 7.23 1.66
C MET A 226 4.95 8.43 0.96
N SER A 227 4.25 9.07 0.01
CA SER A 227 4.77 10.24 -0.71
C SER A 227 4.92 11.44 0.22
N LYS A 228 3.94 11.71 1.10
CA LYS A 228 4.05 12.75 2.13
C LYS A 228 5.22 12.48 3.08
N THR A 229 5.32 11.25 3.55
CA THR A 229 6.37 10.83 4.49
C THR A 229 7.75 10.95 3.83
N ALA A 230 7.90 10.45 2.61
CA ALA A 230 9.14 10.54 1.84
C ALA A 230 9.53 11.99 1.52
N GLN A 231 8.56 12.83 1.14
CA GLN A 231 8.75 14.25 0.88
C GLN A 231 9.25 14.98 2.13
N ALA A 232 8.62 14.74 3.28
CA ALA A 232 8.98 15.36 4.54
C ALA A 232 10.38 14.92 5.01
N ILE A 233 10.66 13.62 4.98
CA ILE A 233 11.94 13.03 5.42
C ILE A 233 13.11 13.51 4.55
N ASN A 234 12.91 13.54 3.23
CA ASN A 234 13.93 13.96 2.28
C ASN A 234 14.01 15.49 2.14
N GLU A 235 13.14 16.25 2.84
CA GLU A 235 12.97 17.71 2.71
C GLU A 235 12.89 18.17 1.25
N ALA A 236 12.26 17.34 0.41
CA ALA A 236 12.26 17.50 -1.04
C ALA A 236 11.12 18.41 -1.48
N SER A 237 11.26 19.02 -2.67
CA SER A 237 10.13 19.71 -3.28
C SER A 237 9.08 18.70 -3.78
N TRP A 238 7.84 19.16 -3.97
CA TRP A 238 6.80 18.33 -4.59
C TRP A 238 7.15 17.91 -6.02
N GLN A 239 7.89 18.74 -6.77
CA GLN A 239 8.41 18.39 -8.10
C GLN A 239 9.33 17.16 -8.03
N GLU A 240 10.25 17.13 -7.08
CA GLU A 240 11.22 16.03 -6.93
C GLU A 240 10.54 14.75 -6.47
N THR A 241 9.60 14.87 -5.55
CA THR A 241 8.82 13.75 -5.02
C THR A 241 7.98 13.11 -6.13
N PHE A 242 7.21 13.91 -6.88
CA PHE A 242 6.40 13.39 -7.99
C PHE A 242 7.28 12.82 -9.11
N LYS A 243 8.40 13.46 -9.44
CA LYS A 243 9.35 12.91 -10.42
C LYS A 243 9.90 11.54 -10.00
N ALA A 244 10.30 11.40 -8.73
CA ALA A 244 10.79 10.12 -8.20
C ALA A 244 9.71 9.04 -8.25
N LEU A 245 8.46 9.40 -7.95
CA LEU A 245 7.31 8.50 -8.03
C LEU A 245 7.06 8.02 -9.48
N TRP A 246 7.07 8.92 -10.46
CA TRP A 246 6.93 8.59 -11.88
C TRP A 246 8.06 7.69 -12.38
N ILE A 247 9.31 8.00 -12.02
CA ILE A 247 10.48 7.19 -12.42
C ILE A 247 10.37 5.76 -11.86
N SER A 248 9.97 5.62 -10.59
CA SER A 248 9.80 4.31 -9.95
C SER A 248 8.72 3.47 -10.64
N ALA A 249 7.60 4.11 -11.01
CA ALA A 249 6.50 3.45 -11.71
C ALA A 249 6.82 3.10 -13.17
N LEU A 250 7.58 3.94 -13.87
CA LEU A 250 8.07 3.61 -15.21
C LEU A 250 9.04 2.42 -15.16
N ARG A 251 9.97 2.40 -14.19
CA ARG A 251 10.84 1.24 -13.97
C ARG A 251 10.04 -0.03 -13.68
N LEU A 252 8.97 0.06 -12.88
CA LEU A 252 8.06 -1.07 -12.65
C LEU A 252 7.51 -1.62 -13.96
N VAL A 253 7.02 -0.76 -14.86
CA VAL A 253 6.48 -1.18 -16.16
C VAL A 253 7.57 -1.80 -17.04
N GLN A 254 8.77 -1.22 -17.06
CA GLN A 254 9.89 -1.73 -17.86
C GLN A 254 10.49 -3.05 -17.36
N ARG A 255 10.38 -3.34 -16.06
CA ARG A 255 10.79 -4.63 -15.48
C ARG A 255 9.75 -5.74 -15.70
N ALA A 256 8.70 -5.51 -16.50
CA ALA A 256 7.73 -6.55 -16.83
C ALA A 256 8.43 -7.69 -17.58
N ARG A 257 8.25 -8.92 -17.07
CA ARG A 257 8.75 -10.14 -17.72
C ARG A 257 7.58 -10.80 -18.44
N GLU A 258 7.76 -11.15 -19.71
CA GLU A 258 6.92 -12.15 -20.38
C GLU A 258 7.26 -13.53 -19.77
N PRO A 259 6.31 -14.47 -19.56
CA PRO A 259 5.18 -14.79 -20.44
C PRO A 259 3.81 -14.18 -20.06
N LEU A 260 3.01 -13.90 -21.10
CA LEU A 260 1.66 -13.28 -21.06
C LEU A 260 0.53 -14.17 -20.49
N GLU A 261 0.81 -15.38 -20.00
CA GLU A 261 -0.22 -16.41 -19.73
C GLU A 261 -0.08 -17.12 -18.37
N GLY A 262 0.71 -16.62 -17.43
CA GLY A 262 0.85 -17.18 -16.07
C GLY A 262 -0.21 -16.65 -15.08
N PRO A 263 -0.40 -17.28 -13.90
CA PRO A 263 -1.34 -16.80 -12.88
C PRO A 263 -0.85 -15.56 -12.08
N ILE A 264 0.16 -14.84 -12.59
CA ILE A 264 0.75 -13.63 -11.99
C ILE A 264 0.14 -12.38 -12.67
N PRO A 265 -0.02 -11.26 -11.94
CA PRO A 265 -0.45 -9.99 -12.51
C PRO A 265 0.38 -9.59 -13.74
N HIS A 266 -0.32 -9.36 -14.85
CA HIS A 266 0.27 -9.03 -16.14
C HIS A 266 0.62 -7.55 -16.24
N LEU A 267 1.18 -7.17 -17.39
CA LEU A 267 1.48 -5.78 -17.76
C LEU A 267 0.32 -4.81 -17.44
N ASP A 268 -0.93 -5.23 -17.65
CA ASP A 268 -2.11 -4.41 -17.41
C ASP A 268 -2.24 -3.92 -15.96
N THR A 269 -1.81 -4.73 -14.97
CA THR A 269 -1.81 -4.32 -13.55
C THR A 269 -0.71 -3.34 -13.19
N ARG A 270 0.47 -3.47 -13.82
CA ARG A 270 1.57 -2.50 -13.68
C ARG A 270 1.18 -1.16 -14.33
N LEU A 271 0.45 -1.22 -15.44
CA LEU A 271 -0.12 -0.04 -16.10
C LEU A 271 -1.24 0.58 -15.27
N CYS A 272 -2.07 -0.20 -14.59
CA CYS A 272 -3.03 0.30 -13.61
C CYS A 272 -2.31 1.11 -12.51
N MET A 273 -1.20 0.60 -11.97
CA MET A 273 -0.37 1.34 -11.00
C MET A 273 0.11 2.69 -11.56
N LEU A 274 0.68 2.69 -12.76
CA LEU A 274 1.24 3.89 -13.39
C LEU A 274 0.17 4.90 -13.83
N LEU A 275 -0.86 4.46 -14.54
CA LEU A 275 -1.78 5.31 -15.30
C LEU A 275 -3.11 5.57 -14.59
N ALA A 276 -3.43 4.84 -13.51
CA ALA A 276 -4.64 5.07 -12.74
C ALA A 276 -4.33 5.43 -11.28
N LEU A 277 -3.60 4.59 -10.55
CA LEU A 277 -3.44 4.73 -9.10
C LEU A 277 -2.52 5.89 -8.70
N ILE A 278 -1.41 6.09 -9.40
CA ILE A 278 -0.51 7.22 -9.12
C ILE A 278 -1.19 8.57 -9.40
N PRO A 279 -1.84 8.80 -10.56
CA PRO A 279 -2.65 10.01 -10.76
C PRO A 279 -3.69 10.23 -9.66
N LEU A 280 -4.39 9.18 -9.21
CA LEU A 280 -5.37 9.28 -8.13
C LEU A 280 -4.73 9.61 -6.77
N ALA A 281 -3.55 9.06 -6.46
CA ALA A 281 -2.81 9.38 -5.25
C ALA A 281 -2.36 10.84 -5.25
N ILE A 282 -1.85 11.33 -6.40
CA ILE A 282 -1.50 12.75 -6.58
C ILE A 282 -2.75 13.64 -6.46
N ALA A 283 -3.87 13.25 -7.05
CA ALA A 283 -5.15 13.96 -6.92
C ALA A 283 -5.56 14.13 -5.45
N ALA A 284 -5.43 13.06 -4.65
CA ALA A 284 -5.73 13.10 -3.22
C ALA A 284 -4.78 14.02 -2.44
N ILE A 285 -3.51 14.12 -2.83
CA ILE A 285 -2.54 15.07 -2.25
C ILE A 285 -2.90 16.52 -2.63
N LEU A 286 -3.37 16.76 -3.85
CA LEU A 286 -3.76 18.11 -4.31
C LEU A 286 -5.06 18.59 -3.65
N LYS A 287 -6.03 17.69 -3.42
CA LYS A 287 -7.31 18.03 -2.80
C LYS A 287 -7.17 18.62 -1.39
N GLU A 288 -6.26 18.07 -0.58
CA GLU A 288 -5.99 18.59 0.77
C GLU A 288 -5.46 20.03 0.79
N GLU A 289 -4.82 20.47 -0.30
CA GLU A 289 -4.35 21.86 -0.44
C GLU A 289 -5.52 22.82 -0.73
N THR A 290 -6.56 22.32 -1.39
CA THR A 290 -7.77 23.09 -1.72
C THR A 290 -8.68 23.27 -0.51
N ASP A 291 -8.72 22.27 0.37
CA ASP A 291 -9.51 22.32 1.62
C ASP A 291 -8.86 23.21 2.70
N ALA A 292 -7.52 23.36 2.68
CA ALA A 292 -6.77 24.19 3.64
C ALA A 292 -6.71 25.69 3.26
N CYS A 293 -6.74 26.01 1.96
CA CYS A 293 -6.77 27.37 1.43
C CYS A 293 -8.20 27.70 0.97
N GLY A 294 -9.09 28.08 1.90
CA GLY A 294 -10.46 28.44 1.55
C GLY A 294 -10.51 29.48 0.42
N ALA A 295 -11.33 29.21 -0.61
CA ALA A 295 -11.89 30.08 -1.66
C ALA A 295 -11.18 31.38 -2.12
N GLU A 296 -9.87 31.54 -1.96
CA GLU A 296 -9.11 32.64 -2.57
C GLU A 296 -8.64 32.24 -3.97
N GLY A 297 -9.36 32.72 -4.98
CA GLY A 297 -9.11 32.42 -6.38
C GLY A 297 -7.76 32.93 -6.92
N ASN A 298 -7.25 32.18 -7.89
CA ASN A 298 -6.24 32.55 -8.90
C ASN A 298 -4.74 32.61 -8.54
N LYS A 299 -4.28 32.09 -7.40
CA LYS A 299 -2.84 31.75 -7.23
C LYS A 299 -2.61 30.27 -7.53
N SER A 300 -1.75 29.97 -8.51
CA SER A 300 -1.36 28.59 -8.82
C SER A 300 -0.69 27.95 -7.60
N LEU A 301 -1.35 26.96 -7.02
CA LEU A 301 -0.90 26.29 -5.81
C LEU A 301 0.45 25.57 -6.02
N PRO A 302 1.37 25.62 -5.04
CA PRO A 302 2.73 25.10 -5.16
C PRO A 302 2.79 23.60 -5.49
N ARG A 303 1.84 22.77 -5.03
CA ARG A 303 1.83 21.34 -5.38
C ARG A 303 1.45 21.10 -6.85
N ARG A 304 0.49 21.87 -7.38
CA ARG A 304 0.07 21.77 -8.80
C ARG A 304 1.18 22.20 -9.76
N LEU A 305 1.92 23.26 -9.42
CA LEU A 305 3.12 23.65 -10.17
C LEU A 305 4.19 22.55 -10.13
N GLY A 306 4.44 21.96 -8.95
CA GLY A 306 5.37 20.85 -8.79
C GLY A 306 5.02 19.65 -9.69
N LEU A 307 3.74 19.32 -9.83
CA LEU A 307 3.27 18.26 -10.74
C LEU A 307 3.60 18.58 -12.21
N VAL A 308 3.24 19.78 -12.68
CA VAL A 308 3.50 20.18 -14.08
C VAL A 308 5.00 20.16 -14.39
N SER A 309 5.83 20.73 -13.51
CA SER A 309 7.29 20.72 -13.68
C SER A 309 7.86 19.30 -13.65
N SER A 310 7.34 18.40 -12.83
CA SER A 310 7.80 17.00 -12.77
C SER A 310 7.58 16.24 -14.07
N LEU A 311 6.47 16.51 -14.78
CA LEU A 311 6.14 15.87 -16.06
C LEU A 311 6.94 16.46 -17.22
N GLN A 312 7.19 17.76 -17.21
CA GLN A 312 8.04 18.42 -18.21
C GLN A 312 9.49 17.91 -18.11
N ASP A 313 10.01 17.73 -16.89
CA ASP A 313 11.34 17.15 -16.66
C ASP A 313 11.44 15.68 -17.11
N LEU A 314 10.33 14.94 -17.10
CA LEU A 314 10.32 13.51 -17.39
C LEU A 314 10.78 13.20 -18.82
N VAL A 315 10.65 14.16 -19.75
CA VAL A 315 11.13 14.08 -21.13
C VAL A 315 12.64 13.76 -21.20
N GLN A 316 13.42 14.18 -20.19
CA GLN A 316 14.87 13.92 -20.12
C GLN A 316 15.19 12.41 -19.95
N TYR A 317 14.22 11.60 -19.51
CA TYR A 317 14.38 10.16 -19.29
C TYR A 317 13.81 9.34 -20.45
N SER A 318 14.21 9.64 -21.68
CA SER A 318 13.70 9.01 -22.91
C SER A 318 13.80 7.48 -22.89
N GLY A 319 14.85 6.92 -22.29
CA GLY A 319 15.02 5.47 -22.11
C GLY A 319 13.94 4.83 -21.23
N LEU A 320 13.39 5.54 -20.24
CA LEU A 320 12.30 5.06 -19.38
C LEU A 320 10.92 5.17 -20.03
N LEU A 321 10.79 6.06 -21.03
CA LEU A 321 9.52 6.40 -21.66
C LEU A 321 9.15 5.50 -22.85
N VAL A 322 10.02 4.55 -23.22
CA VAL A 322 9.75 3.60 -24.30
C VAL A 322 8.56 2.71 -23.93
N PRO A 323 7.46 2.72 -24.71
CA PRO A 323 6.29 1.88 -24.41
C PRO A 323 6.58 0.40 -24.72
N PRO A 324 6.03 -0.54 -23.93
CA PRO A 324 5.98 -1.96 -24.30
C PRO A 324 5.35 -2.18 -25.68
N SER A 325 5.73 -3.26 -26.36
CA SER A 325 5.26 -3.59 -27.73
C SER A 325 3.74 -3.57 -27.89
N SER A 326 3.01 -4.07 -26.89
CA SER A 326 1.53 -4.08 -26.87
C SER A 326 0.89 -2.69 -26.77
N LEU A 327 1.62 -1.68 -26.31
CA LEU A 327 1.12 -0.33 -26.04
C LEU A 327 1.51 0.70 -27.10
N VAL A 328 2.39 0.35 -28.05
CA VAL A 328 2.87 1.28 -29.09
C VAL A 328 1.71 1.94 -29.82
N ASN A 329 0.69 1.16 -30.20
CA ASN A 329 -0.50 1.69 -30.90
C ASN A 329 -1.31 2.67 -30.04
N VAL A 330 -1.46 2.38 -28.75
CA VAL A 330 -2.22 3.23 -27.81
C VAL A 330 -1.46 4.53 -27.53
N ALA A 331 -0.14 4.45 -27.37
CA ALA A 331 0.72 5.62 -27.21
C ALA A 331 0.69 6.51 -28.47
N ASN A 332 0.79 5.91 -29.66
CA ASN A 332 0.68 6.62 -30.93
C ASN A 332 -0.69 7.30 -31.09
N ALA A 333 -1.78 6.64 -30.67
CA ALA A 333 -3.11 7.25 -30.66
C ALA A 333 -3.18 8.49 -29.75
N ALA A 334 -2.63 8.42 -28.53
CA ALA A 334 -2.55 9.57 -27.63
C ALA A 334 -1.71 10.72 -28.21
N ALA A 335 -0.58 10.40 -28.84
CA ALA A 335 0.25 11.40 -29.52
C ALA A 335 -0.46 12.05 -30.72
N SER A 336 -1.22 11.27 -31.49
CA SER A 336 -1.99 11.78 -32.63
C SER A 336 -3.09 12.76 -32.17
N LYS A 337 -3.76 12.46 -31.05
CA LYS A 337 -4.75 13.35 -30.43
C LYS A 337 -4.15 14.71 -30.06
N ALA A 338 -2.98 14.70 -29.42
CA ALA A 338 -2.26 15.94 -29.08
C ALA A 338 -1.80 16.70 -30.34
N ALA A 339 -1.35 16.01 -31.39
CA ALA A 339 -0.95 16.61 -32.66
C ALA A 339 -2.12 17.31 -33.37
N ILE A 340 -3.30 16.68 -33.41
CA ILE A 340 -4.53 17.25 -33.98
C ILE A 340 -4.94 18.52 -33.22
N PHE A 341 -4.92 18.48 -31.89
CA PHE A 341 -5.21 19.68 -31.07
C PHE A 341 -4.27 20.84 -31.37
N ARG A 342 -2.96 20.56 -31.44
CA ARG A 342 -1.94 21.59 -31.76
C ARG A 342 -2.11 22.15 -33.17
N ALA A 343 -2.50 21.32 -34.15
CA ALA A 343 -2.80 21.77 -35.50
C ALA A 343 -4.02 22.71 -35.52
N ASN A 344 -5.11 22.33 -34.85
CA ASN A 344 -6.33 23.13 -34.77
C ASN A 344 -6.12 24.49 -34.07
N CYS A 345 -5.32 24.54 -32.99
CA CYS A 345 -4.97 25.81 -32.34
C CYS A 345 -4.15 26.75 -33.25
N LYS A 346 -3.30 26.22 -34.14
CA LYS A 346 -2.53 27.04 -35.09
C LYS A 346 -3.40 27.65 -36.19
N VAL A 347 -4.45 26.95 -36.61
CA VAL A 347 -5.40 27.42 -37.65
C VAL A 347 -6.25 28.60 -37.15
N VAL A 348 -6.54 28.68 -35.85
CA VAL A 348 -7.32 29.78 -35.26
C VAL A 348 -6.50 31.08 -35.08
N GLY A 349 -5.17 30.99 -35.10
CA GLY A 349 -4.26 32.14 -34.86
C GLY A 349 -3.62 32.77 -36.11
N GLY A 350 -3.92 32.28 -37.32
CA GLY A 350 -3.32 32.75 -38.58
C GLY A 350 -4.36 32.94 -39.68
N ASN A 351 -4.20 33.99 -40.50
CA ASN A 351 -5.12 34.39 -41.56
C ASN A 351 -5.65 33.20 -42.40
N PRO A 352 -6.97 33.11 -42.66
CA PRO A 352 -7.59 31.99 -43.37
C PRO A 352 -7.50 32.18 -44.88
N SER A 353 -6.30 32.26 -45.44
CA SER A 353 -6.11 32.34 -46.90
C SER A 353 -5.11 31.31 -47.39
N MET A 354 -5.65 30.28 -48.06
CA MET A 354 -5.03 29.17 -48.83
C MET A 354 -5.29 27.78 -48.23
N ILE A 355 -6.53 27.32 -48.34
CA ILE A 355 -6.93 25.93 -48.12
C ILE A 355 -6.63 25.15 -49.41
N GLY A 356 -5.49 24.47 -49.43
CA GLY A 356 -5.34 23.24 -50.19
C GLY A 356 -5.74 22.09 -49.26
N GLN A 357 -6.81 21.37 -49.60
CA GLN A 357 -7.15 20.09 -48.98
C GLN A 357 -5.92 19.17 -49.04
N SER A 358 -5.30 18.90 -47.90
CA SER A 358 -4.38 17.78 -47.75
C SER A 358 -4.80 16.96 -46.54
N ASP A 359 -5.56 15.90 -46.82
CA ASP A 359 -5.87 14.81 -45.91
C ASP A 359 -4.58 14.06 -45.54
N SER A 360 -3.73 14.68 -44.73
CA SER A 360 -2.55 14.06 -44.16
C SER A 360 -2.66 14.03 -42.64
N SER A 361 -3.29 12.98 -42.11
CA SER A 361 -3.15 12.62 -40.70
C SER A 361 -1.66 12.38 -40.43
N THR A 362 -1.01 13.29 -39.72
CA THR A 362 0.40 13.15 -39.35
C THR A 362 0.51 12.00 -38.35
N LYS A 363 1.17 10.90 -38.72
CA LYS A 363 1.48 9.79 -37.79
C LYS A 363 2.35 10.37 -36.68
N ALA A 364 1.87 10.47 -35.44
CA ALA A 364 2.72 10.90 -34.32
C ALA A 364 3.32 9.67 -33.63
N VAL A 365 4.62 9.69 -33.34
CA VAL A 365 5.27 8.63 -32.56
C VAL A 365 5.06 8.95 -31.08
N GLY A 366 4.25 8.12 -30.42
CA GLY A 366 3.92 8.26 -29.01
C GLY A 366 4.85 7.48 -28.09
N ASN A 367 4.88 7.89 -26.84
CA ASN A 367 5.65 7.26 -25.77
C ASN A 367 4.82 7.22 -24.46
N MET A 368 5.36 6.66 -23.39
CA MET A 368 4.64 6.54 -22.11
C MET A 368 4.23 7.89 -21.51
N LEU A 369 4.95 8.98 -21.79
CA LEU A 369 4.59 10.32 -21.30
C LEU A 369 3.24 10.78 -21.86
N HIS A 370 2.93 10.43 -23.11
CA HIS A 370 1.64 10.76 -23.72
C HIS A 370 0.48 10.11 -22.96
N LEU A 371 0.65 8.84 -22.55
CA LEU A 371 -0.37 8.12 -21.76
C LEU A 371 -0.53 8.71 -20.36
N ILE A 372 0.59 9.09 -19.70
CA ILE A 372 0.56 9.71 -18.37
C ILE A 372 -0.16 11.07 -18.42
N VAL A 373 0.11 11.88 -19.44
CA VAL A 373 -0.55 13.19 -19.60
C VAL A 373 -2.04 13.03 -19.89
N GLU A 374 -2.46 12.07 -20.74
CA GLU A 374 -3.88 11.75 -20.93
C GLU A 374 -4.57 11.32 -19.61
N ALA A 375 -3.89 10.51 -18.80
CA ALA A 375 -4.39 10.08 -17.50
C ALA A 375 -4.52 11.22 -16.48
N CYS A 376 -3.67 12.25 -16.59
CA CYS A 376 -3.75 13.46 -15.77
C CYS A 376 -4.86 14.41 -16.25
N ILE A 377 -5.02 14.57 -17.56
CA ILE A 377 -6.07 15.42 -18.16
C ILE A 377 -7.46 14.86 -17.85
N SER A 378 -7.65 13.55 -18.00
CA SER A 378 -8.93 12.89 -17.71
C SER A 378 -9.42 13.06 -16.27
N ARG A 379 -8.51 13.34 -15.33
CA ARG A 379 -8.78 13.57 -13.91
C ARG A 379 -8.73 15.05 -13.50
N ASN A 380 -8.70 15.97 -14.46
CA ASN A 380 -8.61 17.42 -14.25
C ASN A 380 -7.40 17.85 -13.40
N LEU A 381 -6.31 17.07 -13.40
CA LEU A 381 -5.07 17.46 -12.71
C LEU A 381 -4.31 18.53 -13.49
N ILE A 382 -4.36 18.42 -14.82
CA ILE A 382 -3.68 19.29 -15.78
C ILE A 382 -4.65 19.58 -16.93
N ASP A 383 -4.57 20.78 -17.49
CA ASP A 383 -5.44 21.21 -18.57
C ASP A 383 -4.88 20.75 -19.93
N THR A 384 -5.70 20.82 -20.98
CA THR A 384 -5.32 20.48 -22.37
C THR A 384 -4.20 21.35 -22.94
N THR A 385 -3.83 22.43 -22.26
CA THR A 385 -2.65 23.26 -22.56
C THR A 385 -1.34 22.46 -22.50
N ALA A 386 -1.31 21.32 -21.81
CA ALA A 386 -0.17 20.40 -21.80
C ALA A 386 0.24 19.91 -23.20
N TYR A 387 -0.70 19.82 -24.15
CA TYR A 387 -0.42 19.45 -25.53
C TYR A 387 0.49 20.45 -26.27
N LEU A 388 0.62 21.67 -25.74
CA LEU A 388 1.45 22.73 -26.29
C LEU A 388 2.86 22.78 -25.69
N TRP A 389 3.21 21.87 -24.76
CA TRP A 389 4.55 21.86 -24.16
C TRP A 389 5.66 21.67 -25.21
N PRO A 390 6.78 22.39 -25.10
CA PRO A 390 7.90 22.25 -26.03
C PRO A 390 8.40 20.81 -26.09
N GLY A 391 8.53 20.26 -27.31
CA GLY A 391 9.01 18.90 -27.52
C GLY A 391 8.02 17.78 -27.19
N TYR A 392 6.80 18.09 -26.73
CA TYR A 392 5.78 17.08 -26.38
C TYR A 392 5.25 16.34 -27.61
N VAL A 393 4.95 17.06 -28.71
CA VAL A 393 4.57 16.45 -30.00
C VAL A 393 5.71 16.62 -31.00
N VAL A 394 6.29 15.49 -31.42
CA VAL A 394 7.25 15.41 -32.53
C VAL A 394 6.51 14.98 -33.79
N LEU A 395 6.43 15.85 -34.81
CA LEU A 395 5.91 15.47 -36.12
C LEU A 395 7.01 14.72 -36.89
N PRO A 396 6.81 13.46 -37.30
CA PRO A 396 7.73 12.83 -38.23
C PRO A 396 7.55 13.38 -39.64
N GLY A 397 8.65 13.35 -40.40
CA GLY A 397 8.67 13.61 -41.83
C GLY A 397 7.82 12.60 -42.60
N HIS A 398 7.35 13.04 -43.77
CA HIS A 398 6.43 12.36 -44.68
C HIS A 398 6.72 10.85 -44.83
N SER A 399 5.85 9.99 -44.30
CA SER A 399 5.74 8.58 -44.69
C SER A 399 4.29 8.26 -45.04
N LYS A 400 4.08 7.74 -46.25
CA LYS A 400 2.77 7.30 -46.74
C LYS A 400 2.61 5.82 -46.38
N ASP A 401 1.70 5.54 -45.46
CA ASP A 401 1.03 4.24 -45.34
C ASP A 401 -0.30 4.47 -44.62
N THR A 402 -1.39 4.19 -45.32
CA THR A 402 -2.78 4.49 -44.99
C THR A 402 -3.40 3.45 -44.05
N SER A 403 -3.77 3.89 -42.84
CA SER A 403 -4.91 3.36 -42.10
C SER A 403 -5.53 4.51 -41.30
N LEU A 404 -6.78 4.89 -41.62
CA LEU A 404 -7.54 5.87 -40.83
C LEU A 404 -7.62 5.43 -39.35
N PRO A 405 -7.75 6.36 -38.38
CA PRO A 405 -8.20 5.99 -37.04
C PRO A 405 -9.57 5.32 -37.18
N GLN A 406 -9.65 4.04 -36.85
CA GLN A 406 -10.91 3.31 -36.82
C GLN A 406 -11.85 4.02 -35.83
N GLU A 407 -13.06 4.41 -36.26
CA GLU A 407 -14.06 4.99 -35.36
C GLU A 407 -14.30 4.05 -34.18
N SER A 408 -14.25 4.59 -32.96
CA SER A 408 -14.36 3.77 -31.76
C SER A 408 -15.74 3.09 -31.71
N PRO A 409 -15.82 1.79 -31.36
CA PRO A 409 -17.09 1.06 -31.31
C PRO A 409 -18.08 1.66 -30.29
N TRP A 410 -17.57 2.40 -29.31
CA TRP A 410 -18.36 3.13 -28.31
C TRP A 410 -19.19 4.27 -28.91
N VAL A 411 -18.72 4.94 -29.97
CA VAL A 411 -19.49 5.99 -30.66
C VAL A 411 -20.76 5.40 -31.29
N ASN A 412 -20.63 4.27 -31.97
CA ASN A 412 -21.77 3.55 -32.57
C ASN A 412 -22.77 3.08 -31.50
N PHE A 413 -22.27 2.63 -30.35
CA PHE A 413 -23.11 2.27 -29.21
C PHE A 413 -23.84 3.49 -28.62
N MET A 414 -23.17 4.64 -28.50
CA MET A 414 -23.79 5.88 -28.02
C MET A 414 -24.88 6.38 -28.98
N GLN A 415 -24.68 6.24 -30.29
CA GLN A 415 -25.66 6.55 -31.33
C GLN A 415 -26.88 5.60 -31.37
N GLY A 416 -26.91 4.55 -30.54
CA GLY A 416 -28.08 3.69 -30.37
C GLY A 416 -28.06 2.39 -31.17
N ALA A 417 -26.90 1.95 -31.67
CA ALA A 417 -26.79 0.65 -32.33
C ALA A 417 -27.15 -0.51 -31.37
N PRO A 418 -27.91 -1.52 -31.82
CA PRO A 418 -28.24 -2.68 -30.98
C PRO A 418 -26.99 -3.50 -30.68
N LEU A 419 -26.96 -4.15 -29.51
CA LEU A 419 -25.88 -5.04 -29.07
C LEU A 419 -25.88 -6.34 -29.90
N SER A 420 -25.44 -6.26 -31.15
CA SER A 420 -25.14 -7.42 -32.00
C SER A 420 -23.81 -8.08 -31.56
N ASP A 421 -23.63 -9.37 -31.83
CA ASP A 421 -22.42 -10.11 -31.43
C ASP A 421 -21.08 -9.50 -31.90
N PRO A 422 -20.93 -8.96 -33.12
CA PRO A 422 -19.70 -8.25 -33.50
C PRO A 422 -19.47 -6.97 -32.67
N LEU A 423 -20.53 -6.21 -32.38
CA LEU A 423 -20.43 -5.00 -31.55
C LEU A 423 -20.09 -5.37 -30.09
N LYS A 424 -20.70 -6.43 -29.54
CA LYS A 424 -20.36 -6.95 -28.21
C LYS A 424 -18.88 -7.31 -28.11
N ASN A 425 -18.37 -8.08 -29.07
CA ASN A 425 -16.97 -8.51 -29.07
C ASN A 425 -16.00 -7.32 -29.21
N ALA A 426 -16.34 -6.31 -30.03
CA ALA A 426 -15.57 -5.08 -30.13
C ALA A 426 -15.54 -4.30 -28.81
N LEU A 427 -16.70 -4.09 -28.17
CA LEU A 427 -16.82 -3.38 -26.89
C LEU A 427 -16.13 -4.12 -25.73
N ILE A 428 -16.14 -5.46 -25.73
CA ILE A 428 -15.38 -6.26 -24.75
C ILE A 428 -13.86 -6.04 -24.93
N ALA A 429 -13.39 -5.86 -26.16
CA ALA A 429 -11.96 -5.73 -26.49
C ALA A 429 -11.43 -4.29 -26.38
N THR A 430 -12.29 -3.27 -26.46
CA THR A 430 -11.90 -1.85 -26.42
C THR A 430 -12.42 -1.16 -25.16
N PRO A 431 -11.57 -0.48 -24.36
CA PRO A 431 -12.03 0.23 -23.17
C PRO A 431 -12.91 1.43 -23.52
N ALA A 432 -13.86 1.76 -22.64
CA ALA A 432 -14.65 2.99 -22.74
C ALA A 432 -13.74 4.23 -22.59
N SER A 433 -14.15 5.32 -23.24
CA SER A 433 -13.41 6.58 -23.28
C SER A 433 -13.92 7.63 -22.30
N SER A 434 -15.19 7.51 -21.86
CA SER A 434 -15.83 8.46 -20.95
C SER A 434 -16.74 7.79 -19.92
N VAL A 435 -17.02 8.50 -18.82
CA VAL A 435 -17.95 8.04 -17.78
C VAL A 435 -19.39 7.96 -18.31
N ALA A 436 -19.79 8.84 -19.22
CA ALA A 436 -21.14 8.83 -19.83
C ALA A 436 -21.42 7.54 -20.62
N GLU A 437 -20.42 7.01 -21.32
CA GLU A 437 -20.52 5.71 -22.00
C GLU A 437 -20.74 4.56 -21.01
N LEU A 438 -20.06 4.60 -19.86
CA LEU A 438 -20.22 3.63 -18.78
C LEU A 438 -21.59 3.75 -18.10
N ASP A 439 -22.07 4.96 -17.86
CA ASP A 439 -23.38 5.19 -17.22
C ASP A 439 -24.51 4.60 -18.07
N LYS A 440 -24.48 4.81 -19.39
CA LYS A 440 -25.44 4.18 -20.33
C LYS A 440 -25.39 2.66 -20.23
N LEU A 441 -24.18 2.08 -20.19
CA LEU A 441 -23.99 0.63 -20.09
C LEU A 441 -24.45 0.07 -18.74
N TYR A 442 -24.20 0.81 -17.65
CA TYR A 442 -24.63 0.45 -16.30
C TYR A 442 -26.16 0.45 -16.17
N HIS A 443 -26.85 1.42 -16.79
CA HIS A 443 -28.31 1.42 -16.87
C HIS A 443 -28.86 0.20 -17.62
N ILE A 444 -28.22 -0.23 -18.72
CA ILE A 444 -28.59 -1.46 -19.44
C ILE A 444 -28.35 -2.70 -18.57
N ALA A 445 -27.26 -2.74 -17.80
CA ALA A 445 -26.96 -3.85 -16.89
C ALA A 445 -28.01 -4.02 -15.77
N LEU A 446 -28.65 -2.92 -15.33
CA LEU A 446 -29.71 -2.96 -14.33
C LEU A 446 -31.10 -3.25 -14.93
N ASN A 447 -31.45 -2.55 -16.02
CA ASN A 447 -32.84 -2.45 -16.51
C ASN A 447 -33.10 -3.14 -17.86
N GLY A 448 -32.07 -3.63 -18.57
CA GLY A 448 -32.22 -4.28 -19.88
C GLY A 448 -32.88 -5.65 -19.85
N SER A 449 -33.01 -6.31 -21.01
CA SER A 449 -33.41 -7.73 -21.08
C SER A 449 -32.31 -8.65 -20.53
N GLU A 450 -32.61 -9.90 -20.13
CA GLU A 450 -31.59 -10.80 -19.55
C GLU A 450 -30.34 -10.97 -20.43
N GLN A 451 -30.53 -11.07 -21.75
CA GLN A 451 -29.43 -11.19 -22.71
C GLN A 451 -28.60 -9.90 -22.78
N GLU A 452 -29.25 -8.74 -22.75
CA GLU A 452 -28.58 -7.44 -22.71
C GLU A 452 -27.87 -7.19 -21.39
N LYS A 453 -28.46 -7.59 -20.25
CA LYS A 453 -27.82 -7.51 -18.92
C LYS A 453 -26.55 -8.35 -18.87
N SER A 454 -26.62 -9.60 -19.34
CA SER A 454 -25.43 -10.47 -19.41
C SER A 454 -24.36 -9.92 -20.36
N ALA A 455 -24.75 -9.38 -21.52
CA ALA A 455 -23.82 -8.75 -22.46
C ALA A 455 -23.17 -7.49 -21.87
N ALA A 456 -23.95 -6.61 -21.24
CA ALA A 456 -23.46 -5.41 -20.57
C ALA A 456 -22.48 -5.76 -19.46
N ALA A 457 -22.79 -6.75 -18.63
CA ALA A 457 -21.89 -7.26 -17.59
C ALA A 457 -20.55 -7.75 -18.18
N LYS A 458 -20.57 -8.50 -19.29
CA LYS A 458 -19.34 -8.95 -19.99
C LYS A 458 -18.52 -7.77 -20.53
N ILE A 459 -19.17 -6.74 -21.07
CA ILE A 459 -18.49 -5.54 -21.60
C ILE A 459 -17.83 -4.75 -20.46
N VAL A 460 -18.54 -4.51 -19.35
CA VAL A 460 -17.99 -3.78 -18.19
C VAL A 460 -16.77 -4.51 -17.61
N CYS A 461 -16.85 -5.84 -17.49
CA CYS A 461 -15.75 -6.65 -16.97
C CYS A 461 -14.63 -6.94 -17.99
N GLY A 462 -14.74 -6.41 -19.22
CA GLY A 462 -13.77 -6.60 -20.29
C GLY A 462 -12.61 -5.60 -20.25
N ALA A 463 -12.24 -5.07 -21.41
CA ALA A 463 -11.14 -4.12 -21.55
C ALA A 463 -11.31 -2.84 -20.72
N SER A 464 -12.54 -2.39 -20.46
CA SER A 464 -12.80 -1.23 -19.61
C SER A 464 -12.30 -1.41 -18.17
N LEU A 465 -12.42 -2.62 -17.60
CA LEU A 465 -11.93 -2.92 -16.25
C LEU A 465 -10.40 -3.02 -16.19
N VAL A 466 -9.77 -3.60 -17.22
CA VAL A 466 -8.34 -3.95 -17.19
C VAL A 466 -7.46 -2.87 -17.83
N ARG A 467 -7.95 -2.20 -18.89
CA ARG A 467 -7.22 -1.23 -19.72
C ARG A 467 -7.87 0.15 -19.79
N GLY A 468 -9.01 0.37 -19.13
CA GLY A 468 -9.67 1.66 -19.06
C GLY A 468 -9.03 2.65 -18.09
N TRP A 469 -7.70 2.82 -18.12
CA TRP A 469 -6.91 3.48 -17.06
C TRP A 469 -7.38 4.90 -16.69
N ASN A 470 -8.03 5.62 -17.61
CA ASN A 470 -8.52 6.98 -17.37
C ASN A 470 -9.81 7.05 -16.53
N ILE A 471 -10.58 5.96 -16.49
CA ILE A 471 -11.91 5.89 -15.83
C ILE A 471 -12.07 4.63 -14.98
N GLN A 472 -10.98 3.89 -14.75
CA GLN A 472 -10.96 2.55 -14.15
C GLN A 472 -11.58 2.53 -12.74
N GLU A 473 -11.42 3.60 -11.96
CA GLU A 473 -12.01 3.75 -10.63
C GLU A 473 -13.55 3.74 -10.65
N HIS A 474 -14.18 4.20 -11.74
CA HIS A 474 -15.63 4.16 -11.89
C HIS A 474 -16.08 2.74 -12.27
N VAL A 475 -15.38 2.09 -13.20
CA VAL A 475 -15.65 0.70 -13.61
C VAL A 475 -15.54 -0.25 -12.42
N VAL A 476 -14.48 -0.13 -11.62
CA VAL A 476 -14.26 -0.94 -10.41
C VAL A 476 -15.44 -0.81 -9.43
N ARG A 477 -15.89 0.42 -9.15
CA ARG A 477 -17.06 0.65 -8.26
C ARG A 477 -18.35 0.12 -8.86
N MET A 478 -18.58 0.30 -10.16
CA MET A 478 -19.76 -0.22 -10.86
C MET A 478 -19.82 -1.75 -10.80
N VAL A 479 -18.70 -2.45 -11.03
CA VAL A 479 -18.65 -3.92 -10.95
C VAL A 479 -18.99 -4.42 -9.54
N VAL A 480 -18.45 -3.77 -8.50
CA VAL A 480 -18.78 -4.13 -7.11
C VAL A 480 -20.28 -3.90 -6.83
N LYS A 481 -20.85 -2.78 -7.29
CA LYS A 481 -22.30 -2.51 -7.16
C LYS A 481 -23.15 -3.55 -7.91
N LEU A 482 -22.73 -4.01 -9.08
CA LEU A 482 -23.43 -5.05 -9.84
C LEU A 482 -23.35 -6.45 -9.20
N LEU A 483 -22.34 -6.72 -8.37
CA LEU A 483 -22.26 -7.94 -7.56
C LEU A 483 -23.27 -7.94 -6.40
N SER A 484 -23.69 -6.76 -5.94
CA SER A 484 -24.66 -6.57 -4.85
C SER A 484 -25.97 -5.96 -5.37
N PRO A 485 -26.78 -6.71 -6.15
CA PRO A 485 -28.01 -6.15 -6.72
C PRO A 485 -28.98 -5.72 -5.60
N PRO A 486 -29.64 -4.55 -5.72
CA PRO A 486 -30.55 -4.06 -4.70
C PRO A 486 -31.70 -5.04 -4.48
N LEU A 487 -31.95 -5.43 -3.22
CA LEU A 487 -33.11 -6.25 -2.89
C LEU A 487 -34.39 -5.40 -3.06
N PRO A 488 -35.46 -5.95 -3.66
CA PRO A 488 -36.75 -5.26 -3.70
C PRO A 488 -37.29 -5.04 -2.28
N SER A 489 -37.93 -3.89 -2.08
CA SER A 489 -38.39 -3.32 -0.79
C SER A 489 -39.28 -4.25 0.04
N ASP A 490 -39.88 -5.26 -0.59
CA ASP A 490 -40.77 -6.23 0.03
C ASP A 490 -40.26 -7.65 -0.26
N SER A 491 -39.50 -8.29 0.65
CA SER A 491 -39.33 -9.75 0.52
C SER A 491 -38.95 -10.49 1.81
N SER A 492 -39.71 -11.55 2.07
CA SER A 492 -39.29 -12.72 2.84
C SER A 492 -38.10 -13.42 2.17
N LEU A 493 -37.34 -14.27 2.90
CA LEU A 493 -36.20 -15.04 2.36
C LEU A 493 -36.48 -15.74 1.01
N GLN A 494 -37.74 -16.13 0.77
CA GLN A 494 -38.18 -16.82 -0.43
C GLN A 494 -38.24 -15.90 -1.67
N GLY A 495 -38.55 -14.60 -1.49
CA GLY A 495 -38.55 -13.59 -2.57
C GLY A 495 -37.14 -13.17 -3.01
N SER A 496 -36.18 -13.16 -2.08
CA SER A 496 -34.76 -12.93 -2.37
C SER A 496 -34.16 -14.03 -3.26
N MET A 497 -34.51 -15.29 -2.99
CA MET A 497 -34.05 -16.45 -3.78
C MET A 497 -34.56 -16.43 -5.22
N SER A 498 -35.82 -16.01 -5.45
CA SER A 498 -36.36 -15.85 -6.82
C SER A 498 -35.67 -14.72 -7.59
N HIS A 499 -35.27 -13.65 -6.90
CA HIS A 499 -34.58 -12.52 -7.52
C HIS A 499 -33.15 -12.91 -7.98
N TYR A 500 -32.37 -13.61 -7.15
CA TYR A 500 -31.05 -14.10 -7.56
C TYR A 500 -31.13 -15.10 -8.72
N LEU A 501 -32.18 -15.94 -8.75
CA LEU A 501 -32.36 -16.90 -9.84
C LEU A 501 -32.62 -16.20 -11.19
N SER A 502 -33.36 -15.08 -11.18
CA SER A 502 -33.62 -14.25 -12.38
C SER A 502 -32.37 -13.54 -12.91
N GLN A 503 -31.34 -13.34 -12.07
CA GLN A 503 -30.11 -12.65 -12.46
C GLN A 503 -28.91 -13.59 -12.65
N LYS A 504 -29.16 -14.90 -12.63
CA LYS A 504 -28.13 -15.95 -12.63
C LYS A 504 -27.11 -15.82 -13.76
N SER A 505 -27.57 -15.55 -14.99
CA SER A 505 -26.69 -15.43 -16.17
C SER A 505 -25.83 -14.15 -16.14
N THR A 506 -26.38 -13.05 -15.62
CA THR A 506 -25.68 -11.79 -15.40
C THR A 506 -24.63 -11.93 -14.30
N LEU A 507 -25.00 -12.49 -13.14
CA LEU A 507 -24.09 -12.76 -12.03
C LEU A 507 -22.95 -13.68 -12.45
N ASN A 508 -23.24 -14.75 -13.20
CA ASN A 508 -22.20 -15.65 -13.71
C ASN A 508 -21.19 -14.91 -14.62
N ALA A 509 -21.67 -14.01 -15.48
CA ALA A 509 -20.80 -13.21 -16.35
C ALA A 509 -19.87 -12.28 -15.54
N ILE A 510 -20.42 -11.62 -14.51
CA ILE A 510 -19.64 -10.74 -13.63
C ILE A 510 -18.62 -11.57 -12.83
N LEU A 511 -19.02 -12.69 -12.25
CA LEU A 511 -18.15 -13.55 -11.45
C LEU A 511 -16.96 -14.10 -12.27
N LEU A 512 -17.19 -14.48 -13.52
CA LEU A 512 -16.11 -14.91 -14.43
C LEU A 512 -15.15 -13.74 -14.73
N GLY A 513 -15.68 -12.54 -14.97
CA GLY A 513 -14.87 -11.34 -15.19
C GLY A 513 -14.05 -10.94 -13.96
N VAL A 514 -14.67 -10.93 -12.77
CA VAL A 514 -14.01 -10.61 -11.50
C VAL A 514 -12.98 -11.66 -11.11
N SER A 515 -13.19 -12.93 -11.47
CA SER A 515 -12.25 -14.03 -11.19
C SER A 515 -11.01 -14.02 -12.09
N TYR A 516 -10.97 -13.19 -13.12
CA TYR A 516 -9.79 -13.01 -13.97
C TYR A 516 -8.60 -12.51 -13.17
N VAL A 517 -7.39 -13.00 -13.48
CA VAL A 517 -6.20 -12.79 -12.65
C VAL A 517 -5.89 -11.30 -12.42
N ASP A 518 -5.88 -10.51 -13.49
CA ASP A 518 -5.59 -9.08 -13.38
C ASP A 518 -6.76 -8.32 -12.74
N ALA A 519 -8.00 -8.76 -12.97
CA ALA A 519 -9.18 -8.12 -12.39
C ALA A 519 -9.15 -8.20 -10.85
N VAL A 520 -8.94 -9.40 -10.29
CA VAL A 520 -8.79 -9.60 -8.83
C VAL A 520 -7.67 -8.72 -8.27
N HIS A 521 -6.55 -8.64 -8.97
CA HIS A 521 -5.41 -7.83 -8.53
C HIS A 521 -5.70 -6.33 -8.61
N ILE A 522 -6.37 -5.86 -9.66
CA ILE A 522 -6.85 -4.47 -9.79
C ILE A 522 -7.80 -4.14 -8.63
N PHE A 523 -8.79 -4.99 -8.32
CA PHE A 523 -9.65 -4.78 -7.15
C PHE A 523 -8.84 -4.66 -5.85
N SER A 524 -7.80 -5.47 -5.68
CA SER A 524 -6.90 -5.37 -4.54
C SER A 524 -6.12 -4.06 -4.51
N LEU A 525 -5.58 -3.61 -5.63
CA LEU A 525 -4.86 -2.35 -5.71
C LEU A 525 -5.76 -1.14 -5.41
N TYR A 526 -7.04 -1.19 -5.79
CA TYR A 526 -8.04 -0.19 -5.40
C TYR A 526 -8.50 -0.32 -3.94
N GLY A 527 -8.15 -1.41 -3.26
CA GLY A 527 -8.57 -1.69 -1.89
C GLY A 527 -10.00 -2.23 -1.76
N MET A 528 -10.61 -2.72 -2.85
CA MET A 528 -12.02 -3.17 -2.88
C MET A 528 -12.20 -4.63 -2.45
N VAL A 529 -11.14 -5.33 -2.04
CA VAL A 529 -11.20 -6.74 -1.61
C VAL A 529 -12.22 -6.98 -0.47
N PRO A 530 -12.30 -6.13 0.58
CA PRO A 530 -13.35 -6.24 1.60
C PRO A 530 -14.76 -6.15 1.02
N ASP A 531 -14.99 -5.21 0.09
CA ASP A 531 -16.31 -4.95 -0.49
C ASP A 531 -16.74 -6.07 -1.46
N VAL A 532 -15.79 -6.60 -2.24
CA VAL A 532 -16.02 -7.78 -3.09
C VAL A 532 -16.32 -9.00 -2.21
N ALA A 533 -15.58 -9.23 -1.12
CA ALA A 533 -15.86 -10.32 -0.20
C ALA A 533 -17.24 -10.19 0.44
N ALA A 534 -17.62 -8.99 0.87
CA ALA A 534 -18.94 -8.66 1.39
C ALA A 534 -20.07 -8.97 0.38
N ALA A 535 -19.87 -8.67 -0.90
CA ALA A 535 -20.83 -8.97 -1.96
C ALA A 535 -20.90 -10.48 -2.29
N LEU A 536 -19.80 -11.22 -2.17
CA LEU A 536 -19.74 -12.66 -2.48
C LEU A 536 -20.36 -13.55 -1.41
N MET A 537 -20.33 -13.16 -0.13
CA MET A 537 -20.87 -13.99 0.97
C MET A 537 -22.37 -14.29 0.82
N PRO A 538 -23.27 -13.30 0.57
CA PRO A 538 -24.69 -13.57 0.30
C PRO A 538 -24.90 -14.49 -0.90
N LEU A 539 -24.12 -14.32 -1.98
CA LEU A 539 -24.22 -15.15 -3.18
C LEU A 539 -23.84 -16.60 -2.88
N CYS A 540 -22.80 -16.84 -2.08
CA CYS A 540 -22.40 -18.18 -1.67
C CYS A 540 -23.49 -18.84 -0.80
N GLU A 541 -24.03 -18.11 0.18
CA GLU A 541 -25.08 -18.61 1.07
C GLU A 541 -26.35 -18.98 0.27
N ALA A 542 -26.79 -18.10 -0.63
CA ALA A 542 -27.97 -18.30 -1.47
C ALA A 542 -27.78 -19.45 -2.46
N PHE A 543 -26.85 -19.35 -3.41
CA PHE A 543 -26.68 -20.36 -4.47
C PHE A 543 -26.22 -21.71 -3.93
N GLY A 544 -25.45 -21.75 -2.84
CA GLY A 544 -25.04 -23.01 -2.21
C GLY A 544 -26.18 -23.73 -1.50
N SER A 545 -27.25 -23.02 -1.13
CA SER A 545 -28.46 -23.57 -0.51
C SER A 545 -29.48 -24.09 -1.51
N MET A 546 -29.35 -23.78 -2.79
CA MET A 546 -30.33 -24.17 -3.81
C MET A 546 -30.02 -25.58 -4.35
N PRO A 547 -30.98 -26.52 -4.34
CA PRO A 547 -30.82 -27.77 -5.05
C PRO A 547 -30.85 -27.53 -6.57
N PRO A 548 -30.05 -28.26 -7.37
CA PRO A 548 -30.14 -28.17 -8.82
C PRO A 548 -31.52 -28.69 -9.31
N PRO A 549 -32.12 -28.09 -10.35
CA PRO A 549 -33.39 -28.56 -10.89
C PRO A 549 -33.28 -30.01 -11.40
N SER A 550 -34.31 -30.83 -11.14
CA SER A 550 -34.29 -32.29 -11.32
C SER A 550 -34.30 -32.77 -12.77
N ASN A 551 -34.49 -31.91 -13.76
CA ASN A 551 -34.64 -32.28 -15.17
C ASN A 551 -33.87 -31.32 -16.10
N HIS A 552 -32.62 -31.64 -16.47
CA HIS A 552 -32.02 -31.08 -17.68
C HIS A 552 -31.32 -32.17 -18.48
N ARG A 553 -31.98 -32.56 -19.57
CA ARG A 553 -31.40 -33.31 -20.69
C ARG A 553 -30.30 -32.41 -21.27
N SER A 554 -29.06 -32.90 -21.29
CA SER A 554 -27.89 -32.17 -21.75
C SER A 554 -27.93 -31.93 -23.26
N THR A 555 -28.72 -30.97 -23.71
CA THR A 555 -28.75 -30.50 -25.09
C THR A 555 -28.86 -28.98 -25.08
N ILE A 556 -27.75 -28.31 -24.78
CA ILE A 556 -27.28 -26.98 -25.24
C ILE A 556 -26.12 -26.59 -24.33
N VAL A 557 -24.99 -26.22 -24.92
CA VAL A 557 -23.69 -25.94 -24.27
C VAL A 557 -23.67 -24.62 -23.46
N ASP A 558 -24.78 -23.88 -23.39
CA ASP A 558 -24.83 -22.49 -22.91
C ASP A 558 -25.71 -22.23 -21.67
N GLU A 559 -26.33 -23.24 -21.05
CA GLU A 559 -27.12 -23.02 -19.83
C GLU A 559 -26.23 -22.95 -18.57
N THR A 560 -26.01 -21.74 -18.06
CA THR A 560 -25.35 -21.53 -16.75
C THR A 560 -26.07 -22.33 -15.66
N SER A 561 -25.34 -23.09 -14.83
CA SER A 561 -25.93 -23.95 -13.78
C SER A 561 -25.87 -23.28 -12.40
N VAL A 562 -26.67 -23.73 -11.43
CA VAL A 562 -26.60 -23.21 -10.05
C VAL A 562 -25.23 -23.50 -9.44
N TYR A 563 -24.70 -24.70 -9.69
CA TYR A 563 -23.37 -25.11 -9.27
C TYR A 563 -22.25 -24.29 -9.90
N SER A 564 -22.37 -23.84 -11.15
CA SER A 564 -21.34 -22.99 -11.76
C SER A 564 -21.29 -21.62 -11.10
N VAL A 565 -22.45 -21.00 -10.85
CA VAL A 565 -22.50 -19.69 -10.17
C VAL A 565 -21.98 -19.79 -8.74
N PHE A 566 -22.44 -20.79 -7.98
CA PHE A 566 -21.92 -21.06 -6.63
C PHE A 566 -20.41 -21.31 -6.65
N SER A 567 -19.92 -22.16 -7.55
CA SER A 567 -18.49 -22.49 -7.60
C SER A 567 -17.64 -21.28 -7.98
N CYS A 568 -18.06 -20.47 -8.94
CA CYS A 568 -17.35 -19.24 -9.28
C CYS A 568 -17.33 -18.26 -8.09
N ALA A 569 -18.47 -18.02 -7.44
CA ALA A 569 -18.55 -17.10 -6.29
C ALA A 569 -17.71 -17.60 -5.10
N PHE A 570 -17.86 -18.87 -4.74
CA PHE A 570 -17.17 -19.48 -3.62
C PHE A 570 -15.67 -19.54 -3.86
N LEU A 571 -15.21 -20.04 -5.01
CA LEU A 571 -13.79 -20.07 -5.35
C LEU A 571 -13.19 -18.66 -5.45
N CYS A 572 -13.92 -17.68 -5.99
CA CYS A 572 -13.47 -16.28 -5.98
C CYS A 572 -13.32 -15.75 -4.54
N LEU A 573 -14.30 -15.98 -3.66
CA LEU A 573 -14.22 -15.62 -2.25
C LEU A 573 -13.00 -16.25 -1.58
N LEU A 574 -12.81 -17.56 -1.80
CA LEU A 574 -11.64 -18.35 -1.40
C LEU A 574 -10.31 -17.75 -1.84
N ARG A 575 -10.23 -17.20 -3.05
CA ARG A 575 -9.04 -16.52 -3.54
C ARG A 575 -8.71 -15.24 -2.75
N LEU A 576 -9.71 -14.51 -2.24
CA LEU A 576 -9.53 -13.22 -1.55
C LEU A 576 -8.93 -13.36 -0.13
N TRP A 577 -9.42 -14.31 0.67
CA TRP A 577 -8.98 -14.58 2.06
C TRP A 577 -8.00 -15.75 2.24
N LYS A 578 -7.40 -16.26 1.15
CA LYS A 578 -6.28 -17.22 1.17
C LYS A 578 -6.51 -18.50 1.99
N PHE A 579 -7.66 -19.15 1.79
CA PHE A 579 -8.09 -20.36 2.52
C PHE A 579 -7.10 -21.55 2.52
N TYR A 580 -6.16 -21.59 1.57
CA TYR A 580 -5.28 -22.73 1.27
C TYR A 580 -4.00 -22.77 2.11
N LYS A 581 -3.79 -21.82 3.04
CA LYS A 581 -2.60 -21.82 3.88
C LYS A 581 -2.73 -22.89 4.97
N PRO A 582 -1.82 -23.87 5.03
CA PRO A 582 -1.80 -24.81 6.14
C PRO A 582 -1.51 -24.09 7.46
N PRO A 583 -1.83 -24.70 8.62
CA PRO A 583 -1.69 -24.14 9.96
C PRO A 583 -0.21 -24.08 10.39
N GLN A 584 0.62 -23.31 9.67
CA GLN A 584 2.02 -23.10 10.04
C GLN A 584 2.17 -22.32 11.35
N GLU A 585 1.12 -21.57 11.74
CA GLU A 585 1.03 -20.89 13.04
C GLU A 585 1.02 -21.89 14.23
N TYR A 586 0.65 -23.15 13.99
CA TYR A 586 0.57 -24.18 15.04
C TYR A 586 1.80 -25.09 15.12
N CYS A 587 2.57 -25.27 14.04
CA CYS A 587 3.62 -26.30 13.99
C CYS A 587 5.03 -25.82 14.40
N LEU A 588 5.34 -24.52 14.34
CA LEU A 588 6.73 -24.04 14.56
C LEU A 588 6.84 -22.75 15.40
N ALA A 589 5.73 -22.21 15.88
CA ALA A 589 5.74 -21.17 16.89
C ALA A 589 6.06 -21.78 18.26
N GLY A 590 7.36 -21.92 18.58
CA GLY A 590 7.78 -21.95 19.99
C GLY A 590 7.14 -20.76 20.71
N ARG A 591 6.62 -20.99 21.94
CA ARG A 591 5.88 -20.03 22.79
C ARG A 591 5.97 -18.57 22.31
N GLY A 592 4.88 -18.08 21.71
CA GLY A 592 4.73 -16.65 21.38
C GLY A 592 4.89 -16.26 19.91
N GLY A 593 4.73 -17.19 18.96
CA GLY A 593 4.71 -16.84 17.54
C GLY A 593 3.63 -15.81 17.22
N SER A 594 4.05 -14.60 16.86
CA SER A 594 3.18 -13.50 16.42
C SER A 594 2.30 -13.96 15.26
N VAL A 595 0.99 -14.02 15.50
CA VAL A 595 -0.09 -14.16 14.51
C VAL A 595 0.28 -13.33 13.28
N ARG A 596 0.53 -13.96 12.14
CA ARG A 596 0.83 -13.20 10.92
C ARG A 596 -0.43 -12.42 10.55
N LEU A 597 -0.28 -11.24 9.95
CA LEU A 597 -1.41 -10.43 9.47
C LEU A 597 -2.04 -11.10 8.23
N GLU A 598 -2.58 -12.29 8.40
CA GLU A 598 -3.26 -13.04 7.35
C GLU A 598 -4.68 -12.51 7.21
N LEU A 599 -5.11 -12.30 5.97
CA LEU A 599 -6.46 -11.85 5.65
C LEU A 599 -7.45 -12.97 5.99
N THR A 600 -7.97 -13.00 7.21
CA THR A 600 -9.10 -13.85 7.58
C THR A 600 -10.41 -13.22 7.09
N LEU A 601 -11.51 -14.00 7.07
CA LEU A 601 -12.83 -13.45 6.71
C LEU A 601 -13.22 -12.38 7.70
N ASP A 602 -13.02 -12.66 8.99
CA ASP A 602 -13.38 -11.77 10.07
C ASP A 602 -12.65 -10.43 9.92
N TYR A 603 -11.38 -10.46 9.50
CA TYR A 603 -10.63 -9.26 9.20
C TYR A 603 -11.17 -8.49 7.99
N LEU A 604 -11.54 -9.18 6.90
CA LEU A 604 -12.16 -8.53 5.72
C LEU A 604 -13.51 -7.91 6.05
N VAL A 605 -14.32 -8.59 6.86
CA VAL A 605 -15.61 -8.08 7.32
C VAL A 605 -15.45 -6.89 8.25
N LEU A 606 -14.49 -6.95 9.19
CA LEU A 606 -14.13 -5.81 10.04
C LEU A 606 -13.69 -4.59 9.21
N MET A 607 -12.85 -4.81 8.20
CA MET A 607 -12.41 -3.77 7.27
C MET A 607 -13.60 -3.14 6.53
N HIS A 608 -14.50 -3.94 5.99
CA HIS A 608 -15.70 -3.46 5.29
C HIS A 608 -16.60 -2.64 6.23
N ASN A 609 -16.93 -3.17 7.41
CA ASN A 609 -17.79 -2.48 8.38
C ASN A 609 -17.17 -1.17 8.86
N SER A 610 -15.85 -1.13 9.09
CA SER A 610 -15.18 0.11 9.50
C SER A 610 -15.39 1.21 8.46
N ARG A 611 -15.32 0.91 7.16
CA ARG A 611 -15.52 1.86 6.06
C ARG A 611 -16.93 2.46 6.00
N ILE A 612 -17.93 1.74 6.48
CA ILE A 612 -19.32 2.20 6.55
C ILE A 612 -19.52 3.19 7.71
N GLU A 613 -18.83 3.00 8.84
CA GLU A 613 -18.90 3.91 9.99
C GLU A 613 -18.21 5.26 9.73
N PHE A 614 -17.19 5.29 8.86
CA PHE A 614 -16.40 6.49 8.56
C PHE A 614 -17.16 7.69 7.97
N PRO A 615 -17.96 7.56 6.88
CA PRO A 615 -18.65 8.70 6.27
C PRO A 615 -19.63 9.39 7.23
N ASN A 616 -20.18 8.64 8.19
CA ASN A 616 -21.15 9.16 9.16
C ASN A 616 -20.51 10.00 10.30
N SER A 617 -19.18 9.96 10.45
CA SER A 617 -18.48 10.67 11.54
C SER A 617 -17.88 12.02 11.14
N SER A 618 -17.74 12.30 9.84
CA SER A 618 -17.16 13.55 9.32
C SER A 618 -18.18 14.52 8.72
N ALA A 619 -19.46 14.13 8.61
CA ALA A 619 -20.53 14.97 8.06
C ALA A 619 -21.14 15.91 9.11
N THR A 620 -20.35 16.84 9.62
CA THR A 620 -20.86 18.07 10.25
C THR A 620 -20.07 19.28 9.72
N SER A 621 -20.23 19.58 8.43
CA SER A 621 -20.01 20.94 7.89
C SER A 621 -20.53 21.05 6.46
N THR A 622 -21.72 21.63 6.34
CA THR A 622 -22.15 22.68 5.41
C THR A 622 -21.70 22.66 3.93
N ASN A 623 -22.70 22.49 3.06
CA ASN A 623 -22.76 22.72 1.61
C ASN A 623 -21.79 23.78 1.01
N SER A 624 -21.12 23.41 -0.09
CA SER A 624 -20.95 24.29 -1.27
C SER A 624 -20.68 23.45 -2.52
N GLY A 625 -21.47 23.69 -3.57
CA GLY A 625 -21.61 22.79 -4.72
C GLY A 625 -20.45 22.77 -5.70
N SER A 626 -20.16 21.56 -6.21
CA SER A 626 -19.88 21.34 -7.62
C SER A 626 -20.59 20.06 -8.04
N SER A 627 -21.50 20.20 -8.99
CA SER A 627 -22.29 19.12 -9.56
C SER A 627 -21.42 18.23 -10.42
N THR A 628 -21.04 17.07 -9.91
CA THR A 628 -20.60 15.93 -10.74
C THR A 628 -21.03 14.64 -10.06
N GLY A 629 -22.10 14.03 -10.58
CA GLY A 629 -22.40 12.60 -10.49
C GLY A 629 -22.86 12.07 -9.13
N SER A 630 -24.16 11.86 -9.00
CA SER A 630 -24.91 11.20 -7.92
C SER A 630 -24.53 9.73 -7.68
N PHE A 631 -23.28 9.43 -7.33
CA PHE A 631 -22.80 8.07 -7.05
C PHE A 631 -22.33 7.83 -5.62
N ASP A 632 -22.39 8.85 -4.77
CA ASP A 632 -22.08 8.75 -3.35
C ASP A 632 -23.30 8.28 -2.54
N GLU A 633 -22.97 7.47 -1.52
CA GLU A 633 -23.83 6.84 -0.51
C GLU A 633 -24.53 5.53 -0.94
N VAL A 634 -23.78 4.43 -0.78
CA VAL A 634 -24.39 3.15 -0.40
C VAL A 634 -24.34 3.10 1.14
N PRO A 635 -25.45 3.33 1.86
CA PRO A 635 -25.54 2.93 3.25
C PRO A 635 -25.74 1.41 3.27
N THR A 636 -24.68 0.64 3.08
CA THR A 636 -24.70 -0.80 3.33
C THR A 636 -24.72 -1.00 4.85
N GLN A 637 -25.67 -1.77 5.37
CA GLN A 637 -25.64 -2.16 6.77
C GLN A 637 -24.35 -2.95 7.06
N PRO A 638 -23.78 -2.86 8.28
CA PRO A 638 -22.64 -3.69 8.65
C PRO A 638 -23.02 -5.17 8.51
N ILE A 639 -22.12 -5.94 7.90
CA ILE A 639 -22.30 -7.38 7.65
C ILE A 639 -21.50 -8.14 8.70
N TYR A 640 -22.03 -9.25 9.20
CA TYR A 640 -21.31 -10.14 10.11
C TYR A 640 -21.34 -11.56 9.56
N ILE A 641 -20.30 -12.35 9.81
CA ILE A 641 -20.22 -13.75 9.36
C ILE A 641 -21.38 -14.58 9.93
N ASP A 642 -21.89 -14.20 11.11
CA ASP A 642 -23.03 -14.84 11.77
C ASP A 642 -24.34 -14.72 10.97
N SER A 643 -24.42 -13.78 10.02
CA SER A 643 -25.56 -13.66 9.11
C SER A 643 -25.62 -14.78 8.05
N PHE A 644 -24.54 -15.56 7.88
CA PHE A 644 -24.43 -16.62 6.86
C PHE A 644 -24.10 -17.97 7.51
N PRO A 645 -25.11 -18.67 8.07
CA PRO A 645 -24.89 -19.83 8.92
C PRO A 645 -24.23 -21.01 8.20
N LYS A 646 -24.52 -21.26 6.92
CA LYS A 646 -23.91 -22.39 6.18
C LYS A 646 -22.47 -22.12 5.80
N LEU A 647 -22.16 -20.91 5.34
CA LEU A 647 -20.78 -20.48 5.11
C LEU A 647 -19.95 -20.57 6.41
N ARG A 648 -20.53 -20.11 7.54
CA ARG A 648 -19.88 -20.21 8.86
C ARG A 648 -19.67 -21.66 9.29
N ALA A 649 -20.67 -22.52 9.13
CA ALA A 649 -20.56 -23.94 9.47
C ALA A 649 -19.44 -24.63 8.68
N TRP A 650 -19.37 -24.39 7.37
CA TRP A 650 -18.27 -24.89 6.53
C TRP A 650 -16.92 -24.33 6.96
N TYR A 651 -16.84 -23.03 7.29
CA TYR A 651 -15.60 -22.40 7.75
C TYR A 651 -15.07 -23.03 9.05
N ILE A 652 -15.95 -23.24 10.04
CA ILE A 652 -15.61 -23.89 11.31
C ILE A 652 -15.20 -25.35 11.09
N GLN A 653 -15.95 -26.09 10.25
CA GLN A 653 -15.60 -27.46 9.90
C GLN A 653 -14.21 -27.52 9.24
N ASN A 654 -13.92 -26.61 8.33
CA ASN A 654 -12.63 -26.52 7.66
C ASN A 654 -11.49 -26.27 8.66
N GLN A 655 -11.67 -25.33 9.60
CA GLN A 655 -10.70 -25.09 10.67
C GLN A 655 -10.50 -26.33 11.56
N ALA A 656 -11.57 -27.05 11.90
CA ALA A 656 -11.49 -28.28 12.68
C ALA A 656 -10.73 -29.40 11.94
N CYS A 657 -11.01 -29.56 10.63
CA CYS A 657 -10.30 -30.48 9.74
C CYS A 657 -8.81 -30.12 9.57
N ILE A 658 -8.46 -28.84 9.70
CA ILE A 658 -7.07 -28.37 9.69
C ILE A 658 -6.38 -28.61 11.04
N ALA A 659 -7.09 -28.45 12.15
CA ALA A 659 -6.53 -28.62 13.50
C ALA A 659 -6.37 -30.09 13.91
N SER A 660 -7.25 -30.98 13.44
CA SER A 660 -7.28 -32.40 13.85
C SER A 660 -7.59 -33.35 12.70
N THR A 661 -7.14 -34.61 12.82
CA THR A 661 -7.53 -35.68 11.89
C THR A 661 -9.04 -35.93 12.01
N LEU A 662 -9.69 -36.26 10.89
CA LEU A 662 -11.12 -36.57 10.88
C LEU A 662 -11.43 -37.67 11.89
N SER A 663 -12.32 -37.39 12.85
CA SER A 663 -12.78 -38.38 13.82
C SER A 663 -13.63 -39.42 13.10
N GLY A 664 -13.27 -40.70 13.20
CA GLY A 664 -14.12 -41.79 12.74
C GLY A 664 -15.38 -41.87 13.60
N LEU A 665 -16.52 -41.43 13.08
CA LEU A 665 -17.83 -41.60 13.73
C LEU A 665 -18.75 -42.47 12.88
N GLY A 666 -19.65 -43.19 13.58
CA GLY A 666 -20.40 -44.32 13.06
C GLY A 666 -21.34 -44.01 11.87
N ASN A 667 -21.68 -45.08 11.14
CA ASN A 667 -22.51 -45.12 9.92
C ASN A 667 -23.92 -44.46 10.01
N THR A 668 -24.31 -43.91 11.16
CA THR A 668 -25.65 -43.32 11.40
C THR A 668 -25.74 -41.82 11.11
N ASN A 669 -24.62 -41.12 10.87
CA ASN A 669 -24.63 -39.68 10.61
C ASN A 669 -25.08 -39.36 9.15
N PRO A 670 -26.00 -38.40 8.92
CA PRO A 670 -26.43 -37.98 7.57
C PRO A 670 -25.29 -37.60 6.62
N VAL A 671 -24.19 -37.02 7.13
CA VAL A 671 -23.03 -36.64 6.30
C VAL A 671 -22.36 -37.86 5.65
N HIS A 672 -22.31 -39.01 6.34
CA HIS A 672 -21.77 -40.25 5.77
C HIS A 672 -22.69 -40.86 4.70
N GLN A 673 -24.00 -40.68 4.83
CA GLN A 673 -24.93 -41.11 3.77
C GLN A 673 -24.70 -40.31 2.48
N VAL A 674 -24.45 -39.01 2.61
CA VAL A 674 -24.05 -38.15 1.48
C VAL A 674 -22.68 -38.57 0.93
N ALA A 675 -21.68 -38.80 1.79
CA ALA A 675 -20.36 -39.27 1.36
C ALA A 675 -20.44 -40.62 0.61
N ASN A 676 -21.27 -41.57 1.07
CA ASN A 676 -21.51 -42.84 0.40
C ASN A 676 -22.20 -42.65 -0.96
N LYS A 677 -23.16 -41.72 -1.08
CA LYS A 677 -23.75 -41.34 -2.37
C LYS A 677 -22.69 -40.78 -3.32
N ILE A 678 -21.81 -39.90 -2.84
CA ILE A 678 -20.70 -39.33 -3.64
C ILE A 678 -19.71 -40.42 -4.06
N LEU A 679 -19.31 -41.32 -3.14
CA LEU A 679 -18.44 -42.46 -3.44
C LEU A 679 -19.09 -43.37 -4.50
N SER A 680 -20.38 -43.67 -4.39
CA SER A 680 -21.09 -44.48 -5.39
C SER A 680 -21.12 -43.81 -6.76
N MET A 681 -21.22 -42.48 -6.82
CA MET A 681 -21.19 -41.70 -8.05
C MET A 681 -19.82 -41.79 -8.74
N ILE A 682 -18.73 -41.59 -8.00
CA ILE A 682 -17.36 -41.59 -8.57
C ILE A 682 -16.83 -43.00 -8.83
N CYS A 683 -17.14 -43.99 -7.98
CA CYS A 683 -16.67 -45.37 -8.14
C CYS A 683 -17.44 -46.16 -9.22
N ARG A 684 -18.75 -45.93 -9.42
CA ARG A 684 -19.55 -46.65 -10.44
C ARG A 684 -19.14 -46.30 -11.88
N LYS A 685 -18.45 -45.16 -12.06
CA LYS A 685 -17.86 -44.73 -13.34
C LYS A 685 -16.54 -45.47 -13.63
N MET A 686 -15.80 -45.91 -12.60
CA MET A 686 -14.57 -46.71 -12.73
C MET A 686 -14.88 -48.11 -13.28
N THR A 687 -15.94 -48.76 -12.78
CA THR A 687 -16.36 -50.11 -13.20
C THR A 687 -16.86 -50.20 -14.64
N LYS A 688 -17.18 -49.06 -15.29
CA LYS A 688 -17.58 -49.02 -16.71
C LYS A 688 -16.40 -48.84 -17.68
N SER A 689 -15.20 -48.48 -17.19
CA SER A 689 -14.05 -48.18 -18.05
C SER A 689 -13.05 -49.34 -18.22
N GLY A 690 -13.28 -50.49 -17.58
CA GLY A 690 -12.41 -51.65 -17.77
C GLY A 690 -12.96 -52.92 -17.17
N VAL A 691 -13.56 -53.77 -18.03
CA VAL A 691 -13.27 -55.22 -18.19
C VAL A 691 -13.87 -55.64 -19.54
N VAL A 692 -13.05 -55.71 -20.58
CA VAL A 692 -13.17 -56.81 -21.55
C VAL A 692 -11.86 -57.57 -21.38
N SER A 693 -11.88 -58.58 -20.52
CA SER A 693 -10.83 -59.58 -20.45
C SER A 693 -10.81 -60.29 -21.79
N GLY A 694 -9.74 -60.11 -22.55
CA GLY A 694 -9.56 -60.72 -23.86
C GLY A 694 -9.47 -62.24 -23.75
N ASN A 695 -10.15 -62.91 -24.67
CA ASN A 695 -9.63 -64.12 -25.29
C ASN A 695 -9.42 -63.83 -26.78
N LEU A 696 -8.20 -64.12 -27.24
CA LEU A 696 -7.74 -64.03 -28.62
C LEU A 696 -8.44 -65.09 -29.49
N SER A 697 -9.12 -64.67 -30.56
CA SER A 697 -8.91 -65.22 -31.92
C SER A 697 -9.94 -64.73 -32.95
N SER A 698 -9.42 -64.45 -34.15
CA SER A 698 -10.08 -64.43 -35.47
C SER A 698 -10.90 -63.21 -35.91
N ALA A 699 -10.72 -62.93 -37.21
CA ALA A 699 -11.15 -61.78 -37.97
C ALA A 699 -12.64 -61.80 -38.38
N SER A 700 -13.09 -60.63 -38.85
CA SER A 700 -14.08 -60.40 -39.95
C SER A 700 -15.42 -59.75 -39.57
N SER A 701 -15.65 -58.59 -40.20
CA SER A 701 -16.89 -58.09 -40.84
C SER A 701 -18.24 -58.01 -40.09
N SER A 702 -18.76 -56.77 -40.07
CA SER A 702 -20.14 -56.33 -40.38
C SER A 702 -21.36 -57.01 -39.74
N SER A 703 -22.23 -56.14 -39.18
CA SER A 703 -23.67 -55.98 -39.52
C SER A 703 -24.64 -55.95 -38.34
N VAL A 704 -25.71 -55.20 -38.61
CA VAL A 704 -26.79 -54.69 -37.77
C VAL A 704 -27.77 -55.79 -37.34
N SER A 705 -28.28 -55.73 -36.10
CA SER A 705 -29.72 -55.71 -35.72
C SER A 705 -30.08 -56.47 -34.43
N GLY A 706 -30.87 -55.81 -33.57
CA GLY A 706 -32.09 -56.39 -32.97
C GLY A 706 -32.00 -57.01 -31.58
N SER A 707 -32.33 -56.25 -30.53
CA SER A 707 -33.59 -56.44 -29.78
C SER A 707 -33.69 -55.50 -28.57
N SER A 708 -34.77 -54.72 -28.55
CA SER A 708 -35.30 -53.99 -27.41
C SER A 708 -36.20 -54.91 -26.60
N LEU A 709 -36.08 -54.92 -25.26
CA LEU A 709 -37.18 -55.01 -24.28
C LEU A 709 -36.63 -55.19 -22.85
N SER A 710 -36.51 -54.10 -22.11
CA SER A 710 -37.17 -53.89 -20.80
C SER A 710 -36.64 -52.60 -20.18
N THR A 711 -37.36 -51.53 -20.45
CA THR A 711 -37.42 -50.32 -19.65
C THR A 711 -37.80 -50.68 -18.23
N SER A 712 -36.80 -50.81 -17.35
CA SER A 712 -36.97 -50.57 -15.92
C SER A 712 -36.11 -49.37 -15.56
N ASP A 713 -36.77 -48.39 -14.97
CA ASP A 713 -36.22 -47.12 -14.51
C ASP A 713 -34.96 -47.30 -13.66
N ASP A 714 -33.86 -46.74 -14.15
CA ASP A 714 -32.79 -46.20 -13.32
C ASP A 714 -32.17 -45.04 -14.11
N SER A 715 -32.98 -44.00 -14.28
CA SER A 715 -32.54 -42.69 -14.71
C SER A 715 -31.38 -42.24 -13.80
N TYR A 716 -30.17 -42.21 -14.39
CA TYR A 716 -28.93 -41.61 -13.91
C TYR A 716 -29.03 -40.82 -12.59
N GLN A 717 -28.91 -41.49 -11.43
CA GLN A 717 -28.94 -40.83 -10.11
C GLN A 717 -27.68 -39.99 -9.86
N ARG A 718 -27.58 -38.81 -10.48
CA ARG A 718 -26.72 -37.73 -9.99
C ARG A 718 -27.34 -37.20 -8.69
N PRO A 719 -26.55 -36.98 -7.62
CA PRO A 719 -27.11 -36.46 -6.38
C PRO A 719 -27.67 -35.04 -6.57
N THR A 720 -28.97 -34.88 -6.36
CA THR A 720 -29.66 -33.58 -6.32
C THR A 720 -29.58 -33.01 -4.90
N LEU A 721 -28.39 -32.58 -4.50
CA LEU A 721 -28.12 -32.05 -3.16
C LEU A 721 -27.74 -30.56 -3.25
N PRO A 722 -28.02 -29.74 -2.22
CA PRO A 722 -27.41 -28.43 -2.10
C PRO A 722 -25.88 -28.52 -2.10
N ALA A 723 -25.20 -27.51 -2.63
CA ALA A 723 -23.75 -27.53 -2.74
C ALA A 723 -23.05 -27.55 -1.37
N TRP A 724 -23.64 -26.89 -0.35
CA TRP A 724 -23.11 -26.91 1.02
C TRP A 724 -23.07 -28.32 1.65
N GLU A 725 -24.15 -29.09 1.51
CA GLU A 725 -24.21 -30.47 2.00
C GLU A 725 -23.21 -31.37 1.27
N PHE A 726 -23.00 -31.11 -0.02
CA PHE A 726 -21.99 -31.80 -0.81
C PHE A 726 -20.58 -31.51 -0.29
N LEU A 727 -20.23 -30.23 -0.07
CA LEU A 727 -18.91 -29.81 0.42
C LEU A 727 -18.60 -30.33 1.82
N GLU A 728 -19.60 -30.39 2.71
CA GLU A 728 -19.46 -30.93 4.07
C GLU A 728 -19.04 -32.41 4.07
N ALA A 729 -19.49 -33.18 3.08
CA ALA A 729 -19.18 -34.60 2.94
C ALA A 729 -17.83 -34.90 2.23
N VAL A 730 -17.28 -33.96 1.45
CA VAL A 730 -16.07 -34.17 0.65
C VAL A 730 -14.85 -34.65 1.48
N PRO A 731 -14.51 -34.08 2.65
CA PRO A 731 -13.35 -34.53 3.43
C PRO A 731 -13.39 -36.03 3.76
N TYR A 732 -14.56 -36.56 4.09
CA TYR A 732 -14.75 -38.00 4.37
C TYR A 732 -14.58 -38.88 3.12
N VAL A 733 -15.01 -38.37 1.96
CA VAL A 733 -14.78 -39.05 0.66
C VAL A 733 -13.28 -39.09 0.37
N LEU A 734 -12.56 -37.99 0.61
CA LEU A 734 -11.11 -37.91 0.37
C LEU A 734 -10.33 -38.86 1.28
N GLU A 735 -10.70 -38.94 2.55
CA GLU A 735 -10.08 -39.88 3.48
C GLU A 735 -10.28 -41.34 3.05
N ALA A 736 -11.50 -41.70 2.64
CA ALA A 736 -11.79 -43.04 2.15
C ALA A 736 -11.00 -43.38 0.87
N VAL A 737 -10.90 -42.44 -0.08
CA VAL A 737 -10.17 -42.62 -1.35
C VAL A 737 -8.66 -42.70 -1.11
N LEU A 738 -8.08 -41.83 -0.28
CA LEU A 738 -6.66 -41.88 0.08
C LEU A 738 -6.32 -43.18 0.81
N THR A 739 -7.15 -43.59 1.77
CA THR A 739 -6.97 -44.85 2.51
C THR A 739 -7.05 -46.06 1.57
N ALA A 740 -8.01 -46.08 0.64
CA ALA A 740 -8.14 -47.15 -0.33
C ALA A 740 -6.94 -47.22 -1.30
N CYS A 741 -6.41 -46.07 -1.74
CA CYS A 741 -5.21 -46.01 -2.57
C CYS A 741 -3.97 -46.45 -1.78
N TYR A 742 -3.82 -46.00 -0.54
CA TYR A 742 -2.72 -46.38 0.35
C TYR A 742 -2.65 -47.89 0.61
N HIS A 743 -3.81 -48.56 0.71
CA HIS A 743 -3.90 -50.02 0.84
C HIS A 743 -3.92 -50.76 -0.52
N GLY A 744 -3.73 -50.08 -1.64
CA GLY A 744 -3.68 -50.69 -2.98
C GLY A 744 -5.02 -51.22 -3.49
N ARG A 745 -6.17 -50.80 -2.91
CA ARG A 745 -7.52 -51.21 -3.35
C ARG A 745 -7.99 -50.43 -4.58
N ILE A 746 -7.47 -49.22 -4.77
CA ILE A 746 -7.76 -48.34 -5.91
C ILE A 746 -6.41 -47.94 -6.53
N SER A 747 -6.31 -47.97 -7.87
CA SER A 747 -5.09 -47.53 -8.56
C SER A 747 -4.92 -46.01 -8.47
N SER A 748 -3.69 -45.51 -8.57
CA SER A 748 -3.40 -44.06 -8.62
C SER A 748 -4.15 -43.34 -9.75
N ARG A 749 -4.33 -44.01 -10.90
CA ARG A 749 -5.09 -43.51 -12.05
C ARG A 749 -6.57 -43.39 -11.72
N ASP A 750 -7.16 -44.41 -11.11
CA ASP A 750 -8.57 -44.43 -10.72
C ASP A 750 -8.88 -43.41 -9.62
N MET A 751 -7.94 -43.19 -8.71
CA MET A 751 -8.04 -42.10 -7.73
C MET A 751 -8.03 -40.72 -8.42
N THR A 752 -7.10 -40.51 -9.35
CA THR A 752 -6.99 -39.24 -10.08
C THR A 752 -8.26 -38.95 -10.89
N THR A 753 -8.82 -39.97 -11.55
CA THR A 753 -10.08 -39.83 -12.30
C THR A 753 -11.27 -39.55 -11.39
N SER A 754 -11.35 -40.18 -10.22
CA SER A 754 -12.45 -39.88 -9.28
C SER A 754 -12.36 -38.50 -8.65
N LEU A 755 -11.16 -38.01 -8.33
CA LEU A 755 -10.97 -36.61 -7.94
C LEU A 755 -11.34 -35.65 -9.06
N ARG A 756 -11.00 -35.99 -10.32
CA ARG A 756 -11.37 -35.19 -11.49
C ARG A 756 -12.89 -35.15 -11.71
N ASP A 757 -13.56 -36.30 -11.58
CA ASP A 757 -15.01 -36.40 -11.68
C ASP A 757 -15.72 -35.58 -10.59
N LEU A 758 -15.14 -35.51 -9.38
CA LEU A 758 -15.66 -34.68 -8.29
C LEU A 758 -15.61 -33.19 -8.65
N VAL A 759 -14.47 -32.73 -9.17
CA VAL A 759 -14.27 -31.33 -9.61
C VAL A 759 -15.12 -30.99 -10.83
N ASP A 760 -15.26 -31.92 -11.78
CA ASP A 760 -16.10 -31.72 -12.98
C ASP A 760 -17.59 -31.66 -12.64
N PHE A 761 -18.03 -32.36 -11.58
CA PHE A 761 -19.40 -32.28 -11.08
C PHE A 761 -19.66 -30.98 -10.29
N LEU A 762 -18.78 -30.66 -9.35
CA LEU A 762 -18.86 -29.44 -8.53
C LEU A 762 -17.45 -28.84 -8.38
N PRO A 763 -17.10 -27.80 -9.16
CA PRO A 763 -15.77 -27.20 -9.10
C PRO A 763 -15.40 -26.66 -7.72
N ALA A 764 -16.39 -26.22 -6.92
CA ALA A 764 -16.20 -25.81 -5.53
C ALA A 764 -15.55 -26.90 -4.63
N SER A 765 -15.71 -28.19 -4.96
CA SER A 765 -15.13 -29.31 -4.20
C SER A 765 -13.59 -29.25 -4.11
N LEU A 766 -12.96 -28.57 -5.08
CA LEU A 766 -11.53 -28.29 -5.09
C LEU A 766 -11.06 -27.60 -3.81
N ALA A 767 -11.89 -26.74 -3.20
CA ALA A 767 -11.59 -26.09 -1.95
C ALA A 767 -11.37 -27.09 -0.82
N ALA A 768 -12.29 -28.05 -0.68
CA ALA A 768 -12.22 -29.11 0.32
C ALA A 768 -11.04 -30.05 0.03
N ILE A 769 -10.77 -30.38 -1.24
CA ILE A 769 -9.59 -31.16 -1.65
C ILE A 769 -8.29 -30.49 -1.20
N VAL A 770 -8.11 -29.23 -1.60
CA VAL A 770 -6.89 -28.47 -1.29
C VAL A 770 -6.72 -28.34 0.22
N SER A 771 -7.77 -27.97 0.95
CA SER A 771 -7.69 -27.77 2.38
C SER A 771 -7.35 -29.06 3.12
N TYR A 772 -8.06 -30.15 2.80
CA TYR A 772 -7.83 -31.45 3.40
C TYR A 772 -6.42 -31.97 3.12
N PHE A 773 -5.99 -31.97 1.85
CA PHE A 773 -4.66 -32.45 1.48
C PHE A 773 -3.55 -31.58 2.08
N SER A 774 -3.73 -30.26 2.14
CA SER A 774 -2.77 -29.35 2.80
C SER A 774 -2.59 -29.68 4.29
N ALA A 775 -3.70 -29.96 4.98
CA ALA A 775 -3.67 -30.38 6.39
C ALA A 775 -2.95 -31.74 6.56
N GLU A 776 -3.26 -32.73 5.72
CA GLU A 776 -2.60 -34.04 5.76
C GLU A 776 -1.10 -34.00 5.40
N ILE A 777 -0.71 -33.14 4.44
CA ILE A 777 0.70 -32.92 4.07
C ILE A 777 1.47 -32.31 5.24
N THR A 778 0.88 -31.35 5.95
CA THR A 778 1.54 -30.71 7.10
C THR A 778 1.59 -31.60 8.34
N ARG A 779 0.64 -32.54 8.50
CA ARG A 779 0.72 -33.59 9.52
C ARG A 779 1.79 -34.64 9.23
N GLY A 780 2.08 -34.90 7.96
CA GLY A 780 3.10 -35.86 7.55
C GLY A 780 2.78 -37.33 7.90
N ILE A 781 1.50 -37.68 8.05
CA ILE A 781 1.05 -39.03 8.45
C ILE A 781 1.18 -40.04 7.29
N TRP A 782 0.97 -39.59 6.06
CA TRP A 782 0.95 -40.46 4.88
C TRP A 782 2.36 -40.80 4.39
N LYS A 783 2.60 -42.07 4.03
CA LYS A 783 3.88 -42.48 3.43
C LYS A 783 4.10 -41.80 2.08
N ALA A 784 5.36 -41.54 1.77
CA ALA A 784 5.77 -41.03 0.47
C ALA A 784 5.76 -42.12 -0.59
N VAL A 785 5.50 -41.74 -1.85
CA VAL A 785 5.32 -42.62 -3.00
C VAL A 785 6.30 -42.23 -4.12
N PRO A 786 6.89 -43.19 -4.85
CA PRO A 786 7.86 -42.90 -5.91
C PRO A 786 7.18 -42.37 -7.19
N MET A 787 7.65 -41.22 -7.67
CA MET A 787 7.22 -40.60 -8.93
C MET A 787 7.98 -41.22 -10.12
N ASN A 788 7.70 -42.50 -10.40
CA ASN A 788 8.51 -43.35 -11.30
C ASN A 788 7.99 -43.45 -12.76
N GLY A 789 6.82 -42.89 -13.08
CA GLY A 789 6.21 -42.93 -14.41
C GLY A 789 5.31 -44.13 -14.68
N THR A 790 5.25 -45.11 -13.78
CA THR A 790 4.39 -46.30 -13.91
C THR A 790 3.08 -46.10 -13.18
N GLU A 791 3.14 -45.94 -11.85
CA GLU A 791 1.98 -45.64 -11.01
C GLU A 791 1.73 -44.14 -10.94
N TRP A 792 2.78 -43.32 -10.87
CA TRP A 792 2.68 -41.88 -10.71
C TRP A 792 3.47 -41.15 -11.80
N PRO A 793 3.10 -39.92 -12.20
CA PRO A 793 3.81 -39.16 -13.22
C PRO A 793 5.31 -39.02 -12.91
N SER A 794 6.20 -39.19 -13.89
CA SER A 794 7.66 -39.06 -13.67
C SER A 794 8.16 -37.65 -14.02
N PRO A 795 8.86 -36.94 -13.10
CA PRO A 795 9.50 -35.66 -13.42
C PRO A 795 10.75 -35.81 -14.31
N GLY A 796 11.29 -37.03 -14.49
CA GLY A 796 12.34 -37.35 -15.46
C GLY A 796 13.59 -36.44 -15.40
N ALA A 797 14.20 -36.18 -16.57
CA ALA A 797 15.35 -35.29 -16.70
C ALA A 797 15.02 -33.80 -16.44
N ALA A 798 13.74 -33.42 -16.50
CA ALA A 798 13.30 -32.05 -16.26
C ALA A 798 13.55 -31.59 -14.80
N LEU A 799 13.55 -32.52 -13.84
CA LEU A 799 13.84 -32.20 -12.44
C LEU A 799 15.25 -31.63 -12.26
N HIS A 800 16.26 -32.31 -12.79
CA HIS A 800 17.65 -31.86 -12.68
C HIS A 800 17.88 -30.59 -13.50
N SER A 801 17.25 -30.47 -14.68
CA SER A 801 17.30 -29.23 -15.47
C SER A 801 16.78 -28.03 -14.67
N ILE A 802 15.62 -28.16 -14.02
CA ILE A 802 15.04 -27.07 -13.22
C ILE A 802 15.89 -26.81 -11.99
N GLU A 803 16.41 -27.85 -11.33
CA GLU A 803 17.26 -27.68 -10.16
C GLU A 803 18.55 -26.93 -10.49
N ASP A 804 19.20 -27.26 -11.60
CA ASP A 804 20.42 -26.60 -12.06
C ASP A 804 20.16 -25.15 -12.48
N GLU A 805 19.04 -24.89 -13.15
CA GLU A 805 18.61 -23.52 -13.51
C GLU A 805 18.28 -22.68 -12.26
N VAL A 806 17.58 -23.26 -11.28
CA VAL A 806 17.30 -22.60 -9.98
C VAL A 806 18.60 -22.25 -9.25
N LYS A 807 19.59 -23.16 -9.25
CA LYS A 807 20.90 -22.92 -8.65
C LYS A 807 21.67 -21.82 -9.38
N GLU A 808 21.66 -21.82 -10.71
CA GLU A 808 22.32 -20.79 -11.54
C GLU A 808 21.74 -19.41 -11.24
N ILE A 809 20.40 -19.29 -11.23
CA ILE A 809 19.73 -18.02 -10.95
C ILE A 809 20.04 -17.55 -9.51
N LEU A 810 20.00 -18.45 -8.53
CA LEU A 810 20.30 -18.09 -7.14
C LEU A 810 21.78 -17.73 -6.95
N ALA A 811 22.70 -18.40 -7.65
CA ALA A 811 24.11 -18.05 -7.67
C ALA A 811 24.36 -16.67 -8.29
N SER A 812 23.60 -16.28 -9.33
CA SER A 812 23.66 -14.92 -9.91
C SER A 812 23.27 -13.83 -8.91
N ALA A 813 22.45 -14.18 -7.91
CA ALA A 813 22.05 -13.31 -6.81
C ALA A 813 22.93 -13.48 -5.55
N GLY A 814 24.04 -14.23 -5.64
CA GLY A 814 24.97 -14.47 -4.54
C GLY A 814 24.48 -15.46 -3.49
N VAL A 815 23.56 -16.37 -3.84
CA VAL A 815 23.03 -17.41 -2.94
C VAL A 815 23.46 -18.79 -3.43
N GLN A 816 24.14 -19.57 -2.58
CA GLN A 816 24.56 -20.93 -2.87
C GLN A 816 23.70 -21.94 -2.12
N ILE A 817 23.25 -22.99 -2.81
CA ILE A 817 22.30 -23.98 -2.28
C ILE A 817 22.76 -25.38 -2.66
N HIS A 818 22.58 -26.32 -1.71
CA HIS A 818 22.93 -27.71 -1.87
C HIS A 818 21.89 -28.48 -2.70
N SER A 819 22.35 -29.51 -3.44
CA SER A 819 21.44 -30.36 -4.21
C SER A 819 20.57 -31.23 -3.29
N CYS A 820 19.27 -31.25 -3.56
CA CYS A 820 18.31 -32.01 -2.75
C CYS A 820 18.01 -33.41 -3.29
N TYR A 821 18.33 -33.69 -4.57
CA TYR A 821 17.93 -34.93 -5.23
C TYR A 821 19.13 -35.69 -5.81
N PRO A 822 19.49 -36.85 -5.24
CA PRO A 822 20.56 -37.67 -5.79
C PRO A 822 20.18 -38.24 -7.16
N ARG A 823 21.14 -38.26 -8.10
CA ARG A 823 20.93 -38.85 -9.43
C ARG A 823 20.70 -40.36 -9.33
N GLY A 824 19.69 -40.87 -10.04
CA GLY A 824 19.42 -42.31 -10.16
C GLY A 824 18.39 -42.88 -9.17
N VAL A 825 17.89 -42.09 -8.22
CA VAL A 825 16.80 -42.51 -7.30
C VAL A 825 15.50 -41.80 -7.71
N PRO A 826 14.35 -42.51 -7.82
CA PRO A 826 13.08 -41.86 -8.15
C PRO A 826 12.69 -40.87 -7.04
N PRO A 827 12.29 -39.64 -7.37
CA PRO A 827 11.88 -38.66 -6.39
C PRO A 827 10.58 -39.10 -5.70
N MET A 828 10.49 -38.83 -4.40
CA MET A 828 9.38 -39.26 -3.56
C MET A 828 8.49 -38.07 -3.19
N LEU A 829 7.16 -38.23 -3.27
CA LEU A 829 6.19 -37.24 -2.77
C LEU A 829 5.24 -37.87 -1.76
N PRO A 830 4.81 -37.16 -0.70
CA PRO A 830 3.71 -37.62 0.16
C PRO A 830 2.47 -37.97 -0.67
N LEU A 831 1.77 -39.06 -0.33
CA LEU A 831 0.61 -39.53 -1.11
C LEU A 831 -0.42 -38.43 -1.43
N PRO A 832 -0.87 -37.57 -0.48
CA PRO A 832 -1.82 -36.51 -0.80
C PRO A 832 -1.25 -35.45 -1.76
N MET A 833 0.06 -35.18 -1.69
CA MET A 833 0.75 -34.28 -2.62
C MET A 833 0.81 -34.89 -4.03
N ALA A 834 1.17 -36.18 -4.13
CA ALA A 834 1.19 -36.89 -5.41
C ALA A 834 -0.20 -36.90 -6.06
N ALA A 835 -1.26 -37.15 -5.27
CA ALA A 835 -2.65 -37.09 -5.72
C ALA A 835 -3.05 -35.70 -6.20
N LEU A 836 -2.71 -34.65 -5.45
CA LEU A 836 -3.03 -33.26 -5.81
C LEU A 836 -2.36 -32.86 -7.12
N VAL A 837 -1.05 -33.09 -7.25
CA VAL A 837 -0.29 -32.72 -8.45
C VAL A 837 -0.83 -33.49 -9.65
N SER A 838 -1.09 -34.79 -9.51
CA SER A 838 -1.65 -35.65 -10.56
C SER A 838 -3.04 -35.19 -11.01
N LEU A 839 -3.90 -34.75 -10.08
CA LEU A 839 -5.18 -34.13 -10.42
C LEU A 839 -4.98 -32.86 -11.25
N THR A 840 -4.11 -31.97 -10.79
CA THR A 840 -3.99 -30.62 -11.37
C THR A 840 -3.38 -30.64 -12.78
N ILE A 841 -2.48 -31.59 -13.07
CA ILE A 841 -1.97 -31.80 -14.43
C ILE A 841 -3.04 -32.33 -15.40
N THR A 842 -4.21 -32.80 -14.94
CA THR A 842 -5.32 -33.16 -15.85
C THR A 842 -6.16 -31.97 -16.34
N PHE A 843 -6.05 -30.79 -15.71
CA PHE A 843 -6.91 -29.65 -16.03
C PHE A 843 -6.60 -29.04 -17.40
N LYS A 844 -7.65 -28.67 -18.15
CA LYS A 844 -7.54 -27.92 -19.40
C LYS A 844 -7.22 -26.46 -19.13
N LEU A 845 -6.31 -25.87 -19.91
CA LEU A 845 -5.86 -24.48 -19.77
C LEU A 845 -6.74 -23.48 -20.54
N ASP A 846 -8.06 -23.68 -20.48
CA ASP A 846 -9.02 -22.80 -21.15
C ASP A 846 -9.32 -21.57 -20.26
N ARG A 847 -9.49 -20.39 -20.87
CA ARG A 847 -9.82 -19.14 -20.15
C ARG A 847 -11.09 -19.24 -19.29
N SER A 848 -12.03 -20.10 -19.65
CA SER A 848 -13.25 -20.34 -18.89
C SER A 848 -13.00 -20.97 -17.51
N LEU A 849 -11.82 -21.56 -17.29
CA LEU A 849 -11.41 -22.21 -16.04
C LEU A 849 -10.35 -21.39 -15.28
N ASP A 850 -10.12 -20.12 -15.63
CA ASP A 850 -9.12 -19.26 -14.95
C ASP A 850 -9.41 -19.11 -13.45
N TYR A 851 -10.69 -19.10 -13.05
CA TYR A 851 -11.09 -19.06 -11.64
C TYR A 851 -10.63 -20.29 -10.84
N ILE A 852 -10.47 -21.44 -11.51
CA ILE A 852 -9.92 -22.68 -10.94
C ILE A 852 -8.39 -22.57 -10.85
N HIS A 853 -7.73 -22.22 -11.97
CA HIS A 853 -6.26 -22.10 -12.03
C HIS A 853 -5.68 -21.10 -11.02
N GLY A 854 -6.39 -19.97 -10.80
CA GLY A 854 -5.98 -18.93 -9.85
C GLY A 854 -5.88 -19.40 -8.39
N ILE A 855 -6.50 -20.52 -8.03
CA ILE A 855 -6.46 -21.11 -6.69
C ILE A 855 -5.46 -22.26 -6.62
N ILE A 856 -5.50 -23.17 -7.59
CA ILE A 856 -4.68 -24.40 -7.58
C ILE A 856 -3.19 -24.11 -7.61
N GLY A 857 -2.74 -23.18 -8.45
CA GLY A 857 -1.31 -22.85 -8.51
C GLY A 857 -0.79 -22.40 -7.15
N GLN A 858 -1.55 -21.51 -6.51
CA GLN A 858 -1.19 -21.00 -5.19
C GLN A 858 -1.30 -22.05 -4.08
N ALA A 859 -2.33 -22.90 -4.16
CA ALA A 859 -2.52 -24.01 -3.24
C ALA A 859 -1.36 -25.00 -3.30
N LEU A 860 -0.92 -25.39 -4.49
CA LEU A 860 0.23 -26.29 -4.70
C LEU A 860 1.51 -25.70 -4.12
N GLU A 861 1.80 -24.42 -4.39
CA GLU A 861 2.97 -23.72 -3.82
C GLU A 861 2.94 -23.74 -2.29
N ASN A 862 1.79 -23.46 -1.68
CA ASN A 862 1.65 -23.42 -0.22
C ASN A 862 1.73 -24.81 0.40
N CYS A 863 1.13 -25.83 -0.23
CA CYS A 863 1.27 -27.22 0.18
C CYS A 863 2.74 -27.66 0.12
N ALA A 864 3.48 -27.26 -0.91
CA ALA A 864 4.89 -27.56 -1.05
C ALA A 864 5.73 -26.88 0.05
N GLY A 865 5.44 -25.62 0.35
CA GLY A 865 6.06 -24.88 1.46
C GLY A 865 5.75 -25.45 2.85
N GLY A 866 4.57 -26.06 3.04
CA GLY A 866 4.19 -26.74 4.28
C GLY A 866 4.78 -28.15 4.44
N SER A 867 5.31 -28.74 3.36
CA SER A 867 5.91 -30.08 3.39
C SER A 867 7.33 -30.05 3.97
N SER A 868 7.69 -31.08 4.74
CA SER A 868 9.08 -31.31 5.19
C SER A 868 10.02 -31.74 4.05
N TRP A 869 9.47 -32.24 2.94
CA TRP A 869 10.20 -32.78 1.79
C TRP A 869 10.30 -31.78 0.64
N PRO A 870 11.46 -31.61 -0.05
CA PRO A 870 11.55 -30.68 -1.17
C PRO A 870 10.64 -31.22 -2.27
N SER A 871 9.51 -30.56 -2.46
CA SER A 871 8.44 -31.02 -3.35
C SER A 871 8.26 -30.06 -4.51
N MET A 872 8.49 -28.76 -4.31
CA MET A 872 8.28 -27.73 -5.33
C MET A 872 9.08 -27.99 -6.63
N PRO A 873 10.37 -28.37 -6.61
CA PRO A 873 11.08 -28.71 -7.85
C PRO A 873 10.47 -29.91 -8.60
N ILE A 874 9.93 -30.91 -7.89
CA ILE A 874 9.23 -32.06 -8.49
C ILE A 874 7.92 -31.60 -9.14
N ILE A 875 7.13 -30.79 -8.42
CA ILE A 875 5.88 -30.21 -8.93
C ILE A 875 6.16 -29.36 -10.16
N GLY A 876 7.21 -28.54 -10.10
CA GLY A 876 7.66 -27.70 -11.20
C GLY A 876 8.01 -28.53 -12.43
N ALA A 877 8.83 -29.57 -12.27
CA ALA A 877 9.20 -30.48 -13.37
C ALA A 877 8.01 -31.15 -14.06
N LEU A 878 6.99 -31.54 -13.30
CA LEU A 878 5.78 -32.13 -13.87
C LEU A 878 4.94 -31.10 -14.65
N TRP A 879 4.85 -29.87 -14.12
CA TRP A 879 4.09 -28.80 -14.78
C TRP A 879 4.80 -28.23 -16.01
N THR A 880 6.13 -28.12 -16.02
CA THR A 880 6.89 -27.68 -17.20
C THR A 880 6.80 -28.68 -18.34
N GLN A 881 6.75 -29.98 -18.04
CA GLN A 881 6.48 -31.02 -19.04
C GLN A 881 5.10 -30.85 -19.69
N LYS A 882 4.08 -30.47 -18.90
CA LYS A 882 2.72 -30.24 -19.41
C LYS A 882 2.61 -28.92 -20.19
N VAL A 883 3.24 -27.85 -19.70
CA VAL A 883 3.04 -26.48 -20.19
C VAL A 883 4.39 -25.79 -20.39
N ARG A 884 5.06 -26.10 -21.50
CA ARG A 884 6.40 -25.54 -21.79
C ARG A 884 6.45 -24.00 -21.77
N ARG A 885 5.37 -23.34 -22.23
CA ARG A 885 5.26 -21.87 -22.21
C ARG A 885 5.24 -21.23 -20.82
N TRP A 886 5.01 -22.02 -19.76
CA TRP A 886 5.03 -21.56 -18.36
C TRP A 886 6.37 -21.83 -17.67
N HIS A 887 7.39 -22.31 -18.39
CA HIS A 887 8.68 -22.70 -17.83
C HIS A 887 9.28 -21.63 -16.90
N ASP A 888 9.48 -20.41 -17.39
CA ASP A 888 10.10 -19.32 -16.62
C ASP A 888 9.29 -18.97 -15.35
N PHE A 889 7.97 -19.00 -15.45
CA PHE A 889 7.07 -18.78 -14.31
C PHE A 889 7.22 -19.88 -13.24
N ILE A 890 7.29 -21.13 -13.69
CA ILE A 890 7.43 -22.28 -12.80
C ILE A 890 8.80 -22.29 -12.13
N VAL A 891 9.87 -22.00 -12.88
CA VAL A 891 11.23 -21.85 -12.35
C VAL A 891 11.29 -20.74 -11.30
N LEU A 892 10.68 -19.57 -11.58
CA LEU A 892 10.56 -18.46 -10.63
C LEU A 892 9.82 -18.86 -9.34
N SER A 893 8.82 -19.73 -9.46
CA SER A 893 8.09 -20.24 -8.30
C SER A 893 8.89 -21.28 -7.51
N CYS A 894 9.71 -22.09 -8.19
CA CYS A 894 10.63 -23.05 -7.57
C CYS A 894 11.75 -22.38 -6.76
N ILE A 895 12.24 -21.20 -7.20
CA ILE A 895 13.26 -20.40 -6.49
C ILE A 895 12.88 -20.07 -5.05
N ARG A 896 11.58 -20.07 -4.70
CA ARG A 896 11.14 -19.75 -3.33
C ARG A 896 11.37 -20.87 -2.33
N SER A 897 11.37 -22.11 -2.79
CA SER A 897 11.37 -23.31 -1.93
C SER A 897 12.56 -23.38 -0.96
N PRO A 898 13.81 -23.03 -1.35
CA PRO A 898 14.95 -23.14 -0.46
C PRO A 898 14.89 -22.20 0.75
N PHE A 899 14.37 -20.98 0.56
CA PHE A 899 14.27 -19.96 1.62
C PHE A 899 13.28 -20.30 2.73
N GLY A 900 12.41 -21.29 2.51
CA GLY A 900 11.54 -21.82 3.56
C GLY A 900 12.28 -22.71 4.57
N ARG A 901 13.49 -23.19 4.25
CA ARG A 901 14.13 -24.26 5.04
C ARG A 901 15.55 -23.93 5.47
N ASP A 902 16.26 -23.22 4.59
CA ASP A 902 17.65 -22.89 4.79
C ASP A 902 17.79 -21.44 5.27
N LYS A 903 18.14 -21.27 6.56
CA LYS A 903 18.40 -19.95 7.14
C LYS A 903 19.64 -19.30 6.54
N ASP A 904 20.63 -20.08 6.10
CA ASP A 904 21.85 -19.55 5.49
C ASP A 904 21.55 -18.99 4.10
N ALA A 905 20.66 -19.62 3.33
CA ALA A 905 20.19 -19.06 2.06
C ALA A 905 19.48 -17.71 2.26
N VAL A 906 18.67 -17.56 3.31
CA VAL A 906 18.02 -16.28 3.68
C VAL A 906 19.07 -15.24 4.08
N ALA A 907 20.06 -15.61 4.89
CA ALA A 907 21.16 -14.73 5.29
C ALA A 907 21.96 -14.23 4.09
N GLN A 908 22.36 -15.14 3.20
CA GLN A 908 23.09 -14.83 1.96
C GLN A 908 22.27 -13.90 1.06
N LEU A 909 20.96 -14.13 0.90
CA LEU A 909 20.11 -13.25 0.09
C LEU A 909 20.03 -11.84 0.67
N ILE A 910 19.82 -11.70 1.98
CA ILE A 910 19.77 -10.39 2.65
C ILE A 910 21.12 -9.68 2.47
N GLN A 911 22.23 -10.37 2.72
CA GLN A 911 23.59 -9.83 2.51
C GLN A 911 23.82 -9.41 1.04
N SER A 912 23.32 -10.19 0.08
CA SER A 912 23.38 -9.88 -1.35
C SER A 912 22.56 -8.64 -1.71
N CYS A 913 21.39 -8.41 -1.09
CA CYS A 913 20.63 -7.18 -1.28
C CYS A 913 21.43 -5.95 -0.84
N PHE A 914 22.00 -5.97 0.36
CA PHE A 914 22.79 -4.86 0.88
C PHE A 914 24.09 -4.64 0.10
N SER A 915 24.80 -5.73 -0.26
CA SER A 915 26.03 -5.64 -1.04
C SER A 915 25.78 -5.14 -2.46
N SER A 916 24.71 -5.60 -3.14
CA SER A 916 24.34 -5.12 -4.47
C SER A 916 23.96 -3.64 -4.45
N PHE A 917 23.18 -3.21 -3.44
CA PHE A 917 22.82 -1.80 -3.28
C PHE A 917 24.05 -0.90 -3.08
N LEU A 918 25.06 -1.38 -2.34
CA LEU A 918 26.29 -0.66 -2.03
C LEU A 918 27.37 -0.77 -3.12
N ARG A 919 27.30 -1.77 -4.02
CA ARG A 919 28.41 -2.13 -4.92
C ARG A 919 28.79 -0.98 -5.84
N SER A 920 30.02 -0.50 -5.69
CA SER A 920 30.76 0.19 -6.73
C SER A 920 31.59 -0.84 -7.48
N SER A 921 31.42 -0.98 -8.80
CA SER A 921 32.22 -1.95 -9.56
C SER A 921 33.72 -1.72 -9.33
N PRO A 922 34.50 -2.75 -8.94
CA PRO A 922 35.94 -2.66 -8.94
C PRO A 922 36.44 -2.86 -10.38
N SER A 923 37.22 -1.89 -10.87
CA SER A 923 38.13 -2.01 -12.02
C SER A 923 37.56 -2.55 -13.35
N SER A 924 37.14 -1.65 -14.24
CA SER A 924 37.59 -1.65 -15.64
C SER A 924 37.30 -0.28 -16.23
N GLY A 925 38.33 0.39 -16.75
CA GLY A 925 38.22 1.71 -17.36
C GLY A 925 37.59 1.61 -18.75
N SER A 926 36.28 1.77 -18.84
CA SER A 926 35.60 2.24 -20.06
C SER A 926 34.16 2.66 -19.72
N ASP A 927 33.92 3.97 -19.87
CA ASP A 927 32.66 4.67 -20.17
C ASP A 927 31.34 4.34 -19.43
N ILE A 928 30.97 5.32 -18.59
CA ILE A 928 29.63 5.90 -18.34
C ILE A 928 28.52 4.93 -17.85
N THR A 929 28.15 5.15 -16.57
CA THR A 929 27.05 4.55 -15.76
C THR A 929 27.32 3.22 -15.04
N ALA A 930 28.25 3.23 -14.07
CA ALA A 930 28.28 2.21 -13.03
C ALA A 930 27.02 2.33 -12.12
N SER A 931 26.09 1.38 -12.24
CA SER A 931 24.78 1.40 -11.58
C SER A 931 24.87 1.09 -10.07
N ARG A 932 25.15 2.10 -9.24
CA ARG A 932 24.92 2.02 -7.79
C ARG A 932 23.42 2.18 -7.47
N GLY A 933 22.95 1.57 -6.39
CA GLY A 933 21.61 1.82 -5.84
C GLY A 933 20.50 0.95 -6.43
N VAL A 934 19.38 1.56 -6.81
CA VAL A 934 18.14 0.84 -7.18
C VAL A 934 18.33 -0.11 -8.37
N GLY A 935 19.10 0.30 -9.38
CA GLY A 935 19.35 -0.50 -10.58
C GLY A 935 20.05 -1.82 -10.29
N ALA A 936 21.09 -1.83 -9.44
CA ALA A 936 21.76 -3.06 -9.03
C ALA A 936 20.91 -3.94 -8.10
N LEU A 937 20.10 -3.32 -7.22
CA LEU A 937 19.24 -4.06 -6.30
C LEU A 937 18.06 -4.73 -7.00
N MET A 938 17.43 -4.03 -7.96
CA MET A 938 16.18 -4.44 -8.59
C MET A 938 16.33 -4.93 -10.05
N GLY A 939 17.49 -4.70 -10.66
CA GLY A 939 17.78 -4.94 -12.07
C GLY A 939 17.53 -3.70 -12.94
N GLU A 940 18.39 -3.49 -13.94
CA GLU A 940 18.17 -2.55 -15.05
C GLU A 940 17.42 -3.29 -16.18
N SER A 941 16.54 -2.58 -16.89
CA SER A 941 15.58 -3.11 -17.87
C SER A 941 16.12 -4.20 -18.81
N ILE A 942 15.33 -5.25 -19.03
CA ILE A 942 15.67 -6.47 -19.79
C ILE A 942 15.51 -6.24 -21.32
N THR A 943 16.11 -5.19 -21.88
CA THR A 943 16.09 -4.96 -23.35
C THR A 943 17.32 -5.53 -24.06
N GLY A 944 18.12 -6.37 -23.39
CA GLY A 944 19.23 -7.10 -24.00
C GLY A 944 18.75 -8.31 -24.79
N HIS A 945 18.82 -8.24 -26.12
CA HIS A 945 18.51 -9.30 -27.09
C HIS A 945 19.54 -10.47 -27.08
N GLN A 946 20.10 -10.82 -25.93
CA GLN A 946 21.03 -11.95 -25.82
C GLN A 946 20.36 -13.06 -25.02
N GLY A 947 19.94 -14.11 -25.73
CA GLY A 947 19.29 -15.32 -25.19
C GLY A 947 20.23 -16.19 -24.37
N LEU A 948 20.84 -15.64 -23.33
CA LEU A 948 21.61 -16.36 -22.31
C LEU A 948 20.99 -16.09 -20.94
N HIS A 949 20.80 -17.18 -20.20
CA HIS A 949 20.14 -17.34 -18.90
C HIS A 949 20.17 -16.12 -17.96
N PHE A 950 19.00 -15.81 -17.40
CA PHE A 950 18.64 -14.54 -16.75
C PHE A 950 19.34 -14.31 -15.38
N PRO A 951 20.28 -13.34 -15.25
CA PRO A 951 20.72 -12.90 -13.93
C PRO A 951 19.58 -12.14 -13.23
N MET A 952 19.09 -12.67 -12.11
CA MET A 952 18.06 -11.98 -11.31
C MET A 952 18.72 -11.16 -10.20
N ALA A 953 18.33 -9.90 -10.10
CA ALA A 953 18.82 -9.05 -9.03
C ALA A 953 18.34 -9.55 -7.65
N PRO A 954 19.19 -9.49 -6.61
CA PRO A 954 18.87 -10.07 -5.30
C PRO A 954 17.65 -9.39 -4.63
N GLY A 955 17.46 -8.09 -4.81
CA GLY A 955 16.29 -7.38 -4.30
C GLY A 955 14.99 -7.88 -4.93
N PHE A 956 14.99 -8.20 -6.22
CA PHE A 956 13.80 -8.78 -6.87
C PHE A 956 13.47 -10.17 -6.30
N ILE A 957 14.48 -11.04 -6.12
CA ILE A 957 14.28 -12.36 -5.50
C ILE A 957 13.76 -12.20 -4.07
N TYR A 958 14.32 -11.27 -3.29
CA TYR A 958 13.85 -10.97 -1.93
C TYR A 958 12.37 -10.59 -1.93
N LEU A 959 11.91 -9.65 -2.77
CA LEU A 959 10.50 -9.26 -2.79
C LEU A 959 9.56 -10.41 -3.17
N ARG A 960 10.03 -11.38 -3.98
CA ARG A 960 9.23 -12.57 -4.34
C ARG A 960 9.26 -13.70 -3.31
N THR A 961 10.18 -13.66 -2.34
CA THR A 961 10.45 -14.75 -1.38
C THR A 961 10.29 -14.34 0.09
N CYS A 962 10.34 -13.05 0.43
CA CYS A 962 10.40 -12.59 1.81
C CYS A 962 9.24 -13.03 2.71
N ARG A 963 8.11 -13.41 2.12
CA ARG A 963 6.93 -13.92 2.84
C ARG A 963 6.94 -15.44 3.05
N THR A 964 7.87 -16.17 2.41
CA THR A 964 8.09 -17.60 2.64
C THR A 964 9.13 -17.89 3.71
N PHE A 965 9.80 -16.87 4.25
CA PHE A 965 10.72 -17.03 5.38
C PHE A 965 9.93 -17.50 6.60
N HIS A 966 10.34 -18.58 7.27
CA HIS A 966 9.60 -19.09 8.44
C HIS A 966 9.91 -18.32 9.72
N ASP A 967 11.20 -18.06 9.98
CA ASP A 967 11.67 -17.37 11.18
C ASP A 967 11.76 -15.86 10.93
N THR A 968 10.67 -15.15 11.24
CA THR A 968 10.61 -13.69 11.05
C THR A 968 11.50 -12.94 12.03
N TYR A 969 11.76 -13.48 13.23
CA TYR A 969 12.67 -12.86 14.20
C TYR A 969 14.09 -12.86 13.66
N PHE A 970 14.56 -14.00 13.15
CA PHE A 970 15.85 -14.12 12.48
C PHE A 970 16.00 -13.13 11.31
N VAL A 971 14.95 -12.94 10.51
CA VAL A 971 14.96 -11.95 9.41
C VAL A 971 15.12 -10.53 9.93
N SER A 972 14.40 -10.16 11.00
CA SER A 972 14.54 -8.84 11.63
C SER A 972 15.94 -8.61 12.16
N GLU A 973 16.50 -9.60 12.86
CA GLU A 973 17.84 -9.55 13.42
C GLU A 973 18.89 -9.43 12.30
N MET A 974 18.78 -10.26 11.25
CA MET A 974 19.71 -10.27 10.14
C MET A 974 19.71 -8.95 9.36
N ILE A 975 18.53 -8.35 9.09
CA ILE A 975 18.46 -7.04 8.42
C ILE A 975 19.10 -5.96 9.29
N LEU A 976 18.82 -5.94 10.59
CA LEU A 976 19.41 -4.98 11.52
C LEU A 976 20.94 -5.14 11.59
N ARG A 977 21.43 -6.39 11.65
CA ARG A 977 22.86 -6.71 11.63
C ARG A 977 23.52 -6.24 10.33
N GLN A 978 22.89 -6.44 9.17
CA GLN A 978 23.43 -5.93 7.90
C GLN A 978 23.48 -4.39 7.87
N VAL A 979 22.48 -3.68 8.41
CA VAL A 979 22.52 -2.21 8.52
C VAL A 979 23.73 -1.76 9.35
N ILE A 980 23.99 -2.42 10.47
CA ILE A 980 25.13 -2.15 11.35
C ILE A 980 26.45 -2.49 10.66
N ASP A 981 26.59 -3.67 10.06
CA ASP A 981 27.81 -4.12 9.37
C ASP A 981 28.14 -3.22 8.17
N CYS A 982 27.14 -2.81 7.40
CA CYS A 982 27.30 -1.85 6.31
C CYS A 982 27.78 -0.49 6.82
N SER A 983 27.20 0.00 7.92
CA SER A 983 27.66 1.25 8.55
C SER A 983 29.10 1.15 9.05
N HIS A 984 29.49 0.01 9.63
CA HIS A 984 30.86 -0.27 10.06
C HIS A 984 31.84 -0.27 8.87
N LYS A 985 31.49 -0.96 7.77
CA LYS A 985 32.31 -0.97 6.54
C LYS A 985 32.46 0.43 5.93
N LEU A 986 31.41 1.24 5.96
CA LEU A 986 31.44 2.63 5.50
C LEU A 986 32.36 3.50 6.37
N ALA A 987 32.39 3.26 7.69
CA ALA A 987 33.32 3.92 8.60
C ALA A 987 34.79 3.49 8.38
N ASN A 988 35.05 2.20 8.13
CA ASN A 988 36.40 1.69 7.91
C ASN A 988 37.01 2.12 6.57
N GLY A 989 36.18 2.33 5.54
CA GLY A 989 36.62 2.98 4.30
C GLY A 989 37.19 4.39 4.52
N TRP A 990 36.94 4.99 5.68
CA TRP A 990 37.46 6.30 6.08
C TRP A 990 38.65 6.21 7.04
N SER A 991 38.81 5.10 7.79
CA SER A 991 39.91 4.89 8.76
C SER A 991 41.16 4.22 8.18
N SER A 992 41.15 3.75 6.92
CA SER A 992 42.30 3.06 6.30
C SER A 992 43.59 3.88 6.36
N ASN A 993 44.62 3.30 7.00
CA ASN A 993 46.00 3.77 7.16
C ASN A 993 46.79 3.78 5.83
N GLY A 994 46.23 4.37 4.77
CA GLY A 994 46.94 4.59 3.51
C GLY A 994 47.98 5.72 3.60
N PRO A 995 49.05 5.70 2.78
CA PRO A 995 50.14 6.66 2.86
C PRO A 995 49.68 8.11 2.67
N PRO A 996 50.37 9.10 3.27
CA PRO A 996 49.84 10.45 3.51
C PRO A 996 49.58 11.33 2.28
N HIS A 997 49.87 10.87 1.07
CA HIS A 997 50.13 11.76 -0.06
C HIS A 997 48.97 12.06 -1.01
N LEU A 998 47.75 11.53 -0.82
CA LEU A 998 46.59 11.98 -1.61
C LEU A 998 45.31 12.03 -0.74
N LYS A 999 45.10 13.16 -0.04
CA LYS A 999 43.86 13.46 0.71
C LYS A 999 42.63 13.70 -0.20
N SER A 1000 42.77 13.69 -1.53
CA SER A 1000 41.69 14.06 -2.47
C SER A 1000 40.70 12.92 -2.81
N GLY A 1001 40.88 11.71 -2.28
CA GLY A 1001 40.01 10.55 -2.55
C GLY A 1001 39.10 10.09 -1.40
N ARG A 1002 39.11 10.76 -0.24
CA ARG A 1002 38.33 10.33 0.93
C ARG A 1002 36.87 10.81 0.82
N PRO A 1003 35.85 9.94 0.95
CA PRO A 1003 34.48 10.40 1.05
C PRO A 1003 34.32 11.22 2.34
N PRO A 1004 33.64 12.38 2.31
CA PRO A 1004 33.41 13.19 3.50
C PRO A 1004 32.56 12.42 4.53
N LEU A 1005 32.73 12.72 5.82
CA LEU A 1005 31.88 12.20 6.93
C LEU A 1005 30.39 12.28 6.61
N SER A 1006 29.97 13.40 6.02
CA SER A 1006 28.59 13.64 5.59
C SER A 1006 28.14 12.69 4.49
N GLY A 1007 29.05 12.28 3.60
CA GLY A 1007 28.81 11.25 2.59
C GLY A 1007 28.61 9.87 3.22
N ALA A 1008 29.43 9.50 4.20
CA ALA A 1008 29.28 8.22 4.93
C ALA A 1008 27.98 8.19 5.76
N ALA A 1009 27.64 9.29 6.43
CA ALA A 1009 26.38 9.44 7.18
C ALA A 1009 25.15 9.38 6.26
N SER A 1010 25.20 10.04 5.09
CA SER A 1010 24.14 9.95 4.08
C SER A 1010 23.96 8.52 3.57
N MET A 1011 25.05 7.82 3.25
CA MET A 1011 24.99 6.42 2.83
C MET A 1011 24.45 5.51 3.93
N ALA A 1012 24.83 5.72 5.20
CA ALA A 1012 24.28 4.96 6.32
C ALA A 1012 22.77 5.18 6.47
N SER A 1013 22.27 6.40 6.25
CA SER A 1013 20.83 6.68 6.21
C SER A 1013 20.14 5.97 5.03
N GLN A 1014 20.75 5.92 3.85
CA GLN A 1014 20.19 5.18 2.70
C GLN A 1014 20.16 3.67 2.93
N VAL A 1015 21.20 3.10 3.54
CA VAL A 1015 21.25 1.70 3.96
C VAL A 1015 20.16 1.40 4.99
N ALA A 1016 19.96 2.30 5.96
CA ALA A 1016 18.90 2.20 6.94
C ALA A 1016 17.50 2.27 6.29
N MET A 1017 17.32 3.10 5.26
CA MET A 1017 16.08 3.19 4.48
C MET A 1017 15.81 1.91 3.67
N LEU A 1018 16.86 1.31 3.08
CA LEU A 1018 16.76 -0.01 2.46
C LEU A 1018 16.34 -1.06 3.48
N GLY A 1019 17.03 -1.14 4.62
CA GLY A 1019 16.69 -2.07 5.70
C GLY A 1019 15.24 -1.92 6.17
N ALA A 1020 14.78 -0.69 6.33
CA ALA A 1020 13.39 -0.40 6.68
C ALA A 1020 12.41 -0.87 5.60
N GLY A 1021 12.68 -0.59 4.32
CA GLY A 1021 11.85 -1.05 3.21
C GLY A 1021 11.75 -2.58 3.13
N LEU A 1022 12.88 -3.29 3.26
CA LEU A 1022 12.93 -4.75 3.23
C LEU A 1022 12.18 -5.38 4.43
N LEU A 1023 12.32 -4.79 5.62
CA LEU A 1023 11.65 -5.26 6.84
C LEU A 1023 10.13 -5.04 6.76
N CYS A 1024 9.70 -3.85 6.33
CA CYS A 1024 8.28 -3.51 6.17
C CYS A 1024 7.57 -4.46 5.19
N VAL A 1025 8.25 -4.91 4.13
CA VAL A 1025 7.66 -5.84 3.15
C VAL A 1025 7.61 -7.30 3.66
N ALA A 1026 8.60 -7.74 4.43
CA ALA A 1026 8.68 -9.13 4.91
C ALA A 1026 7.57 -9.48 5.93
N GLY A 1027 7.33 -8.61 6.92
CA GLY A 1027 6.41 -8.88 8.03
C GLY A 1027 5.46 -7.75 8.41
N GLY A 1028 5.50 -6.61 7.71
CA GLY A 1028 4.55 -5.51 7.90
C GLY A 1028 4.55 -4.92 9.32
N PRO A 1029 3.37 -4.51 9.83
CA PRO A 1029 3.26 -3.85 11.14
C PRO A 1029 3.82 -4.65 12.31
N LEU A 1030 3.68 -5.98 12.26
CA LEU A 1030 4.08 -6.88 13.34
C LEU A 1030 5.60 -6.90 13.50
N LEU A 1031 6.33 -6.99 12.40
CA LEU A 1031 7.78 -7.04 12.45
C LEU A 1031 8.38 -5.70 12.87
N VAL A 1032 7.74 -4.59 12.49
CA VAL A 1032 8.08 -3.25 13.00
C VAL A 1032 7.80 -3.17 14.50
N GLN A 1033 6.69 -3.72 15.00
CA GLN A 1033 6.42 -3.78 16.45
C GLN A 1033 7.51 -4.57 17.18
N VAL A 1034 7.87 -5.77 16.68
CA VAL A 1034 8.93 -6.61 17.24
C VAL A 1034 10.29 -5.89 17.21
N LEU A 1035 10.59 -5.12 16.17
CA LEU A 1035 11.81 -4.31 16.10
C LEU A 1035 11.86 -3.27 17.25
N TYR A 1036 10.75 -2.57 17.52
CA TYR A 1036 10.66 -1.55 18.57
C TYR A 1036 10.68 -2.14 19.98
N GLU A 1037 9.94 -3.23 20.21
CA GLU A 1037 9.71 -3.80 21.55
C GLU A 1037 10.78 -4.83 21.95
N GLU A 1038 11.35 -5.57 21.00
CA GLU A 1038 12.20 -6.74 21.27
C GLU A 1038 13.57 -6.69 20.56
N THR A 1039 13.62 -6.72 19.23
CA THR A 1039 14.88 -6.95 18.48
C THR A 1039 15.94 -5.89 18.74
N LEU A 1040 15.58 -4.61 18.67
CA LEU A 1040 16.55 -3.54 18.89
C LEU A 1040 16.96 -3.40 20.37
N PRO A 1041 16.02 -3.39 21.35
CA PRO A 1041 16.39 -3.41 22.76
C PRO A 1041 17.28 -4.59 23.15
N THR A 1042 16.96 -5.81 22.69
CA THR A 1042 17.77 -7.01 22.98
C THR A 1042 19.18 -6.89 22.42
N LEU A 1043 19.34 -6.38 21.19
CA LEU A 1043 20.66 -6.13 20.61
C LEU A 1043 21.48 -5.10 21.42
N LEU A 1044 20.86 -4.00 21.87
CA LEU A 1044 21.53 -2.96 22.66
C LEU A 1044 21.91 -3.44 24.07
N LEU A 1045 21.15 -4.38 24.64
CA LEU A 1045 21.43 -5.00 25.93
C LEU A 1045 22.48 -6.11 25.85
N SER A 1046 22.56 -6.82 24.71
CA SER A 1046 23.53 -7.89 24.52
C SER A 1046 24.96 -7.36 24.48
N ALA A 1047 25.87 -8.00 25.21
CA ALA A 1047 27.31 -7.77 25.05
C ALA A 1047 27.71 -8.29 23.66
N GLN A 1048 28.15 -7.43 22.75
CA GLN A 1048 28.62 -7.83 21.42
C GLN A 1048 29.94 -8.61 21.53
N GLU A 1049 29.90 -9.90 21.89
CA GLU A 1049 31.09 -10.76 21.96
C GLU A 1049 31.66 -11.14 20.57
N GLN A 1050 31.06 -10.68 19.45
CA GLN A 1050 31.43 -11.12 18.09
C GLN A 1050 32.01 -10.04 17.15
N MET A 1051 32.15 -8.76 17.54
CA MET A 1051 32.90 -7.80 16.72
C MET A 1051 34.37 -7.82 17.16
N LEU A 1052 35.20 -8.58 16.43
CA LEU A 1052 36.60 -8.88 16.74
C LEU A 1052 37.57 -7.67 16.67
N GLU A 1053 37.07 -6.45 16.51
CA GLU A 1053 37.85 -5.22 16.59
C GLU A 1053 37.02 -4.16 17.33
N ASP A 1054 37.63 -3.51 18.32
CA ASP A 1054 37.01 -2.40 19.06
C ASP A 1054 36.61 -1.30 18.06
N PRO A 1055 35.30 -1.07 17.82
CA PRO A 1055 34.87 -0.15 16.77
C PRO A 1055 35.40 1.24 17.10
N GLY A 1056 36.24 1.79 16.22
CA GLY A 1056 36.75 3.15 16.39
C GLY A 1056 35.59 4.16 16.57
N PRO A 1057 35.82 5.33 17.20
CA PRO A 1057 34.76 6.25 17.62
C PRO A 1057 33.83 6.72 16.49
N VAL A 1058 34.34 6.76 15.25
CA VAL A 1058 33.57 7.08 14.04
C VAL A 1058 32.61 5.94 13.66
N ALA A 1059 33.04 4.69 13.79
CA ALA A 1059 32.22 3.52 13.49
C ALA A 1059 31.07 3.40 14.49
N SER A 1060 31.34 3.53 15.79
CA SER A 1060 30.32 3.51 16.85
C SER A 1060 29.25 4.59 16.63
N THR A 1061 29.68 5.81 16.32
CA THR A 1061 28.76 6.91 16.00
C THR A 1061 27.89 6.61 14.78
N LEU A 1062 28.47 6.07 13.70
CA LEU A 1062 27.75 5.77 12.46
C LEU A 1062 26.76 4.61 12.63
N GLN A 1063 27.11 3.60 13.43
CA GLN A 1063 26.22 2.51 13.82
C GLN A 1063 24.99 3.02 14.57
N GLY A 1064 25.20 3.89 15.58
CA GLY A 1064 24.11 4.54 16.32
C GLY A 1064 23.17 5.32 15.40
N TYR A 1065 23.72 6.09 14.47
CA TYR A 1065 22.93 6.79 13.45
C TYR A 1065 22.16 5.85 12.53
N ALA A 1066 22.77 4.77 12.05
CA ALA A 1066 22.11 3.83 11.15
C ALA A 1066 20.92 3.12 11.83
N MET A 1067 21.10 2.68 13.08
CA MET A 1067 20.03 2.07 13.88
C MET A 1067 18.86 3.03 14.12
N ALA A 1068 19.15 4.29 14.48
CA ALA A 1068 18.13 5.31 14.71
C ALA A 1068 17.33 5.62 13.44
N ASN A 1069 18.02 5.78 12.31
CA ASN A 1069 17.37 6.00 11.01
C ASN A 1069 16.50 4.81 10.61
N MET A 1070 16.97 3.56 10.80
CA MET A 1070 16.23 2.37 10.42
C MET A 1070 14.93 2.25 11.24
N LEU A 1071 15.02 2.38 12.56
CA LEU A 1071 13.87 2.33 13.44
C LEU A 1071 12.85 3.42 13.07
N PHE A 1072 13.33 4.65 12.89
CA PHE A 1072 12.51 5.78 12.50
C PHE A 1072 11.81 5.55 11.15
N PHE A 1073 12.52 5.11 10.11
CA PHE A 1073 11.95 4.85 8.79
C PHE A 1073 10.91 3.73 8.82
N CYS A 1074 11.16 2.64 9.56
CA CYS A 1074 10.18 1.57 9.77
C CYS A 1074 8.87 2.12 10.36
N GLY A 1075 8.98 2.92 11.43
CA GLY A 1075 7.82 3.52 12.07
C GLY A 1075 7.11 4.54 11.17
N SER A 1076 7.86 5.41 10.48
CA SER A 1076 7.28 6.49 9.67
C SER A 1076 6.57 5.94 8.43
N LEU A 1077 7.11 4.91 7.77
CA LEU A 1077 6.47 4.28 6.61
C LEU A 1077 5.18 3.55 6.99
N LEU A 1078 5.09 3.03 8.21
CA LEU A 1078 3.94 2.29 8.70
C LEU A 1078 2.83 3.21 9.24
N TRP A 1079 3.22 4.22 10.03
CA TRP A 1079 2.30 5.06 10.79
C TRP A 1079 2.10 6.46 10.20
N GLY A 1080 2.91 6.88 9.22
CA GLY A 1080 2.79 8.21 8.61
C GLY A 1080 3.07 9.37 9.58
N SER A 1081 2.97 10.60 9.04
CA SER A 1081 3.27 11.84 9.78
C SER A 1081 2.04 12.49 10.44
N GLU A 1082 0.86 12.29 9.87
CA GLU A 1082 -0.38 12.95 10.28
C GLU A 1082 -1.18 12.14 11.33
N LYS A 1083 -1.97 12.85 12.13
CA LYS A 1083 -2.82 12.23 13.18
C LYS A 1083 -4.12 11.61 12.63
N THR A 1084 -4.45 11.86 11.36
CA THR A 1084 -5.84 11.78 10.85
C THR A 1084 -5.97 11.01 9.54
N SER A 1085 -5.02 10.16 9.16
CA SER A 1085 -5.26 9.29 8.01
C SER A 1085 -6.28 8.19 8.40
N PRO A 1086 -7.35 7.99 7.62
CA PRO A 1086 -8.41 7.01 7.94
C PRO A 1086 -7.87 5.57 8.06
N ILE A 1087 -6.75 5.27 7.40
CA ILE A 1087 -6.01 4.00 7.47
C ILE A 1087 -5.58 3.68 8.93
N MET A 1088 -5.18 4.69 9.71
CA MET A 1088 -4.63 4.49 11.07
C MET A 1088 -5.64 4.05 12.13
N LYS A 1089 -6.94 4.16 11.85
CA LYS A 1089 -8.01 3.75 12.78
C LYS A 1089 -8.34 2.26 12.71
N LEU A 1090 -7.77 1.51 11.76
CA LEU A 1090 -7.79 0.05 11.80
C LEU A 1090 -7.03 -0.45 13.04
N SER A 1091 -7.66 -1.36 13.80
CA SER A 1091 -7.28 -1.79 15.17
C SER A 1091 -5.82 -2.22 15.40
N PHE A 1092 -5.05 -2.45 14.34
CA PHE A 1092 -3.63 -2.81 14.40
C PHE A 1092 -2.69 -1.60 14.27
N LEU A 1093 -3.06 -0.57 13.49
CA LEU A 1093 -2.28 0.67 13.37
C LEU A 1093 -2.55 1.63 14.55
N SER A 1094 -3.66 1.44 15.26
CA SER A 1094 -3.98 2.15 16.50
C SER A 1094 -3.06 1.79 17.68
N ARG A 1095 -2.19 0.78 17.55
CA ARG A 1095 -1.20 0.39 18.57
C ARG A 1095 0.02 1.31 18.65
N ARG A 1096 0.20 2.25 17.70
CA ARG A 1096 1.36 3.18 17.67
C ARG A 1096 1.68 3.79 19.05
N PRO A 1097 0.72 4.36 19.81
CA PRO A 1097 1.01 4.95 21.12
C PRO A 1097 1.67 3.97 22.09
N ARG A 1098 1.22 2.72 22.09
CA ARG A 1098 1.76 1.65 22.95
C ARG A 1098 3.17 1.28 22.51
N VAL A 1099 3.39 1.02 21.22
CA VAL A 1099 4.68 0.54 20.70
C VAL A 1099 5.76 1.61 20.86
N VAL A 1100 5.49 2.83 20.38
CA VAL A 1100 6.43 3.96 20.50
C VAL A 1100 6.63 4.34 21.97
N GLY A 1101 5.55 4.32 22.78
CA GLY A 1101 5.63 4.61 24.21
C GLY A 1101 6.50 3.61 24.97
N THR A 1102 6.36 2.30 24.69
CA THR A 1102 7.18 1.25 25.31
C THR A 1102 8.67 1.41 24.98
N HIS A 1103 8.99 1.73 23.72
CA HIS A 1103 10.37 1.98 23.32
C HIS A 1103 10.96 3.25 23.95
N MET A 1104 10.16 4.30 24.10
CA MET A 1104 10.58 5.53 24.78
C MET A 1104 10.75 5.32 26.30
N ASP A 1105 9.91 4.48 26.91
CA ASP A 1105 10.07 4.06 28.31
C ASP A 1105 11.39 3.28 28.50
N PHE A 1106 11.79 2.43 27.54
CA PHE A 1106 13.10 1.78 27.53
C PHE A 1106 14.24 2.80 27.47
N ILE A 1107 14.19 3.78 26.55
CA ILE A 1107 15.22 4.83 26.45
C ILE A 1107 15.34 5.62 27.75
N ALA A 1108 14.20 6.00 28.35
CA ALA A 1108 14.18 6.71 29.63
C ALA A 1108 14.80 5.87 30.76
N GLY A 1109 14.47 4.58 30.85
CA GLY A 1109 15.01 3.67 31.87
C GLY A 1109 16.53 3.51 31.78
N VAL A 1110 17.10 3.50 30.57
CA VAL A 1110 18.55 3.47 30.36
C VAL A 1110 19.20 4.79 30.77
N LEU A 1111 18.62 5.94 30.38
CA LEU A 1111 19.15 7.26 30.73
C LEU A 1111 19.11 7.54 32.24
N ASP A 1112 18.13 7.00 32.95
CA ASP A 1112 18.03 7.07 34.42
C ASP A 1112 18.98 6.10 35.14
N GLY A 1113 19.68 5.22 34.41
CA GLY A 1113 20.60 4.23 34.97
C GLY A 1113 19.92 2.99 35.57
N HIS A 1114 18.62 2.78 35.30
CA HIS A 1114 17.90 1.57 35.73
C HIS A 1114 18.23 0.34 34.88
N ILE A 1115 18.76 0.55 33.68
CA ILE A 1115 19.07 -0.49 32.71
C ILE A 1115 20.53 -0.34 32.28
N LEU A 1116 21.31 -1.42 32.39
CA LEU A 1116 22.69 -1.48 31.92
C LEU A 1116 22.74 -1.94 30.45
N LEU A 1117 23.54 -1.26 29.63
CA LEU A 1117 23.71 -1.58 28.21
C LEU A 1117 24.95 -2.46 27.96
N GLY A 1118 24.90 -3.24 26.88
CA GLY A 1118 26.03 -4.03 26.38
C GLY A 1118 26.79 -3.39 25.22
N CYS A 1119 26.33 -2.25 24.70
CA CYS A 1119 26.91 -1.55 23.55
C CYS A 1119 27.83 -0.37 23.93
N ASP A 1120 28.64 0.09 22.97
CA ASP A 1120 29.53 1.25 23.15
C ASP A 1120 28.74 2.53 23.55
N PRO A 1121 29.20 3.30 24.56
CA PRO A 1121 28.54 4.54 24.96
C PRO A 1121 28.39 5.58 23.84
N GLY A 1122 29.32 5.61 22.88
CA GLY A 1122 29.23 6.45 21.69
C GLY A 1122 28.11 6.03 20.75
N THR A 1123 27.95 4.72 20.52
CA THR A 1123 26.83 4.16 19.75
C THR A 1123 25.48 4.49 20.40
N TRP A 1124 25.35 4.31 21.73
CA TRP A 1124 24.12 4.63 22.46
C TRP A 1124 23.77 6.13 22.38
N LYS A 1125 24.75 7.00 22.63
CA LYS A 1125 24.55 8.44 22.55
C LYS A 1125 24.11 8.88 21.15
N ALA A 1126 24.79 8.39 20.10
CA ALA A 1126 24.43 8.70 18.72
C ALA A 1126 23.03 8.20 18.35
N TYR A 1127 22.67 7.00 18.81
CA TYR A 1127 21.34 6.43 18.59
C TYR A 1127 20.22 7.29 19.20
N VAL A 1128 20.30 7.60 20.50
CA VAL A 1128 19.26 8.35 21.21
C VAL A 1128 19.13 9.77 20.66
N SER A 1129 20.26 10.49 20.53
CA SER A 1129 20.27 11.86 20.00
C SER A 1129 19.68 11.93 18.60
N CYS A 1130 19.99 10.96 17.72
CA CYS A 1130 19.45 10.91 16.37
C CYS A 1130 17.97 10.55 16.35
N PHE A 1131 17.55 9.48 17.05
CA PHE A 1131 16.16 9.03 17.06
C PHE A 1131 15.22 10.11 17.59
N VAL A 1132 15.56 10.73 18.73
CA VAL A 1132 14.77 11.83 19.30
C VAL A 1132 14.71 13.03 18.35
N PHE A 1133 15.84 13.39 17.73
CA PHE A 1133 15.87 14.45 16.72
C PHE A 1133 14.93 14.17 15.54
N LEU A 1134 14.97 12.96 14.98
CA LEU A 1134 14.09 12.57 13.87
C LEU A 1134 12.61 12.63 14.28
N VAL A 1135 12.26 12.15 15.48
CA VAL A 1135 10.89 12.19 15.98
C VAL A 1135 10.40 13.63 16.20
N VAL A 1136 11.19 14.46 16.87
CA VAL A 1136 10.84 15.87 17.15
C VAL A 1136 10.65 16.67 15.87
N LYS A 1137 11.51 16.43 14.87
CA LYS A 1137 11.52 17.16 13.59
C LYS A 1137 10.39 16.72 12.67
N PHE A 1138 10.26 15.43 12.41
CA PHE A 1138 9.42 14.92 11.32
C PHE A 1138 8.06 14.34 11.77
N VAL A 1139 7.96 13.83 13.00
CA VAL A 1139 6.71 13.25 13.56
C VAL A 1139 6.45 13.73 14.99
N PRO A 1140 6.36 15.06 15.22
CA PRO A 1140 6.12 15.61 16.55
C PRO A 1140 4.78 15.15 17.15
N THR A 1141 3.84 14.73 16.31
CA THR A 1141 2.53 14.25 16.72
C THR A 1141 2.60 12.98 17.58
N TRP A 1142 3.64 12.16 17.41
CA TRP A 1142 3.85 10.93 18.19
C TRP A 1142 4.17 11.22 19.65
N LEU A 1143 4.83 12.36 19.93
CA LEU A 1143 5.24 12.74 21.29
C LEU A 1143 4.06 13.05 22.21
N ARG A 1144 2.94 13.49 21.63
CA ARG A 1144 1.73 13.83 22.40
C ARG A 1144 1.11 12.61 23.08
N ASP A 1145 1.36 11.41 22.60
CA ASP A 1145 0.79 10.17 23.14
C ASP A 1145 1.69 9.54 24.23
N ILE A 1146 2.92 10.03 24.40
CA ILE A 1146 3.90 9.51 25.37
C ILE A 1146 3.63 10.04 26.78
N LYS A 1147 3.93 9.26 27.83
CA LYS A 1147 3.80 9.69 29.23
C LYS A 1147 4.70 10.90 29.53
N LEU A 1148 4.20 11.82 30.37
CA LEU A 1148 4.93 13.03 30.77
C LEU A 1148 6.25 12.70 31.48
N ASP A 1149 6.24 11.70 32.38
CA ASP A 1149 7.42 11.29 33.15
C ASP A 1149 8.56 10.81 32.23
N THR A 1150 8.23 9.98 31.24
CA THR A 1150 9.17 9.49 30.22
C THR A 1150 9.82 10.63 29.45
N LEU A 1151 9.04 11.62 28.99
CA LEU A 1151 9.57 12.79 28.28
C LEU A 1151 10.50 13.64 29.16
N LYS A 1152 10.17 13.81 30.44
CA LYS A 1152 11.01 14.54 31.41
C LYS A 1152 12.36 13.84 31.61
N LYS A 1153 12.35 12.52 31.80
CA LYS A 1153 13.56 11.70 31.99
C LYS A 1153 14.49 11.76 30.78
N ILE A 1154 13.94 11.60 29.58
CA ILE A 1154 14.72 11.74 28.34
C ILE A 1154 15.30 13.15 28.22
N ALA A 1155 14.53 14.19 28.50
CA ALA A 1155 15.01 15.57 28.46
C ALA A 1155 16.12 15.85 29.50
N VAL A 1156 16.07 15.24 30.69
CA VAL A 1156 17.15 15.30 31.69
C VAL A 1156 18.41 14.61 31.15
N GLY A 1157 18.28 13.40 30.60
CA GLY A 1157 19.38 12.66 30.00
C GLY A 1157 20.06 13.44 28.86
N LEU A 1158 19.28 14.01 27.94
CA LEU A 1158 19.80 14.84 26.84
C LEU A 1158 20.54 16.09 27.35
N ARG A 1159 20.04 16.74 28.40
CA ARG A 1159 20.72 17.87 29.05
C ARG A 1159 22.06 17.46 29.66
N SER A 1160 22.15 16.26 30.25
CA SER A 1160 23.42 15.74 30.78
C SER A 1160 24.49 15.55 29.69
N TRP A 1161 24.07 15.39 28.43
CA TRP A 1161 24.94 15.28 27.27
C TRP A 1161 25.21 16.60 26.55
N HIS A 1162 24.77 17.73 27.12
CA HIS A 1162 24.81 19.08 26.55
C HIS A 1162 23.94 19.27 25.29
N GLU A 1163 22.88 18.49 25.12
CA GLU A 1163 21.89 18.65 24.04
C GLU A 1163 20.66 19.43 24.52
N HIS A 1164 20.89 20.64 25.03
CA HIS A 1164 19.85 21.49 25.64
C HIS A 1164 18.72 21.85 24.66
N ASP A 1165 19.06 22.19 23.41
CA ASP A 1165 18.08 22.57 22.39
C ASP A 1165 17.16 21.40 22.02
N LEU A 1166 17.71 20.19 21.90
CA LEU A 1166 16.92 19.00 21.59
C LEU A 1166 16.01 18.61 22.76
N ALA A 1167 16.52 18.70 24.00
CA ALA A 1167 15.73 18.46 25.20
C ALA A 1167 14.55 19.45 25.32
N LEU A 1168 14.78 20.73 25.03
CA LEU A 1168 13.73 21.74 25.03
C LEU A 1168 12.69 21.47 23.95
N SER A 1169 13.11 21.21 22.70
CA SER A 1169 12.18 20.92 21.60
C SER A 1169 11.38 19.64 21.81
N LEU A 1170 11.95 18.62 22.46
CA LEU A 1170 11.22 17.41 22.86
C LEU A 1170 10.04 17.75 23.78
N LEU A 1171 10.28 18.60 24.79
CA LEU A 1171 9.24 19.00 25.73
C LEU A 1171 8.24 19.97 25.09
N GLU A 1172 8.66 20.93 24.25
CA GLU A 1172 7.76 21.85 23.54
C GLU A 1172 6.73 21.09 22.65
N ARG A 1173 7.14 19.96 22.05
CA ARG A 1173 6.31 19.14 21.15
C ARG A 1173 5.46 18.07 21.88
N GLY A 1174 5.65 17.87 23.19
CA GLY A 1174 5.01 16.81 23.99
C GLY A 1174 3.53 17.01 24.35
N GLY A 1175 2.91 18.12 23.94
CA GLY A 1175 1.49 18.42 24.20
C GLY A 1175 1.26 19.33 25.42
N PRO A 1176 0.00 19.68 25.74
CA PRO A 1176 -0.30 20.60 26.86
C PRO A 1176 0.27 20.15 28.21
N LYS A 1177 0.33 18.84 28.45
CA LYS A 1177 0.88 18.24 29.69
C LYS A 1177 2.36 18.56 29.95
N THR A 1178 3.16 18.93 28.95
CA THR A 1178 4.59 19.26 29.14
C THR A 1178 4.83 20.74 29.42
N ILE A 1179 3.80 21.60 29.35
CA ILE A 1179 3.93 23.05 29.47
C ILE A 1179 4.66 23.46 30.76
N SER A 1180 4.27 22.92 31.91
CA SER A 1180 4.93 23.24 33.18
C SER A 1180 6.41 22.84 33.20
N ALA A 1181 6.73 21.69 32.61
CA ALA A 1181 8.11 21.21 32.52
C ALA A 1181 8.98 22.15 31.68
N VAL A 1182 8.47 22.62 30.53
CA VAL A 1182 9.18 23.57 29.66
C VAL A 1182 9.45 24.88 30.40
N VAL A 1183 8.44 25.44 31.07
CA VAL A 1183 8.56 26.70 31.81
C VAL A 1183 9.57 26.57 32.94
N GLU A 1184 9.51 25.47 33.71
CA GLU A 1184 10.50 25.19 34.76
C GLU A 1184 11.93 25.12 34.20
N THR A 1185 12.11 24.49 33.02
CA THR A 1185 13.45 24.39 32.39
C THR A 1185 13.98 25.70 31.81
N LEU A 1186 13.11 26.67 31.46
CA LEU A 1186 13.51 27.99 30.93
C LEU A 1186 13.76 29.02 32.04
N LEU A 1187 13.19 28.78 33.22
CA LEU A 1187 13.32 29.62 34.41
C LEU A 1187 14.48 29.18 35.32
N GLN A 1188 14.91 27.93 35.23
CA GLN A 1188 16.20 27.44 35.73
C GLN A 1188 17.35 27.95 34.85
#